data_AF-A0AAE2CYN8-F1
#
_entry.id   AF-A0AAE2CYN8-F1
#
_cell.length_a   1.000
_cell.length_b   1.000
_cell.length_c   1.000
_cell.angle_alpha   90.00
_cell.angle_beta   90.00
_cell.angle_gamma   90.00
#
_symmetry.space_group_name_H-M   'P 1'
#
loop_
_entity.id
_entity.type
_entity.pdbx_description
1 polymer ?
#
loop_
_entity_poly.entity_id
_entity_poly.type
_entity_poly.pdbx_seq_one_letter_code
_entity_poly.pdbx_strand_id
1 'polypeptide(L)'
;MENHKLVPFFLLLFILLLPTSRCTEIKAQQDKDEPFVGVNIGTDVSNLLRPADLVAFLQLQKITHVRLYDADAQILKALAKTKIRVIVSVPNNQLLAIGSSNATAATWIGRNVAAYYPDTLITGIAVGDEVLTTIPSSAPLLMPAIESLYSALVAANLHTQIKISTPSSASIILDPFPPSQAFFNQSLTPVITQLLQFLSRTQSPLMMNLYPYYVFMQNKGVVPLDNSLFKPLTPSKEMVDPNTLLHYTNVLDAMVDSVYFSMKNLNVTDVVVLVTETGWPSRGDSKEPYATIDNADTYNSNLIKHVFDRSGTPLHPEVTSSVYIYELFNEDLRSPPVSEANWGLFYGNTTPVYLLHVSGSGTFLANDTTNQTYCIATDGIDAKTLQTALDWACGPGRANCSEIQPGQSCYQPNNVKNHASYAFDSYYQKEGKSPGSCDFKGAAMITTTDPSHGNCIFPGRAQSILFPFNLPRRFFPNPLETLSSLAKMSSWTCSMCTFVNPPSQRSYCEVCLTAQSQPAIVSSSTTPSAKPKWSCALCTFLNPYCSTVCEICGNRASASLLSTLELNDDDLGEAQLGSSVGSVFLPLRACGNAKKGNGENPVGGGDGTGCSGELKGVVLRRGYGNLGNGERQDMGDGGSGKFDAGGNKGLAAVLQPCINKRKEREDSGVDGSGSNAGGSCGFRAVKAANQAVQVKSLATAGETHLSSECKTWKFLSYNVWFREDLEMHKRMKALGDLIELHSPDVMCFQEVTPSFYGIFHKSSWWKRYCCSIPDETAFPGAYFCMQLSKLPVKSYSCKPFHNSIMGRELCIAEVEVQPDMTMVVGTSHLESPCPAPPTWDQMFSKERVAQAKEAVRFLEKNQNVIFCGDMNWDDKLDGPFPLLDGWADAWTELRPGEVGWTYDTKSNKMLSGNRTLQKRLDRFVCKLKDFKISEIEMIGKDAIPGLTYIKEKRVKGQVKELVLPVLPSDHYGMLLTISPSDSTY
;
A
#
# COMPACT_ATOMS: atom_id res chain seq x y z
N MET A 1 72.07 -54.03 -5.86
CA MET A 1 72.02 -55.03 -4.78
C MET A 1 72.24 -54.28 -3.48
N GLU A 2 71.47 -54.59 -2.42
CA GLU A 2 71.82 -54.36 -1.01
C GLU A 2 72.05 -52.91 -0.52
N ASN A 3 72.02 -52.62 0.79
CA ASN A 3 71.04 -53.06 1.80
C ASN A 3 71.03 -52.07 2.99
N HIS A 4 69.85 -51.91 3.60
CA HIS A 4 69.62 -51.66 5.04
C HIS A 4 70.36 -50.56 5.87
N LYS A 5 69.50 -49.79 6.58
CA LYS A 5 69.52 -49.40 8.02
C LYS A 5 70.03 -47.98 8.43
N LEU A 6 69.32 -47.46 9.47
CA LEU A 6 69.49 -46.20 10.23
C LEU A 6 69.48 -44.92 9.34
N VAL A 7 68.47 -44.04 9.42
CA VAL A 7 68.26 -43.09 10.54
C VAL A 7 66.76 -42.82 10.82
N PRO A 8 66.23 -43.26 11.98
CA PRO A 8 64.96 -42.77 12.50
C PRO A 8 65.08 -42.31 13.97
N PHE A 9 65.47 -41.05 14.21
CA PHE A 9 65.37 -40.44 15.55
C PHE A 9 65.23 -38.91 15.54
N PHE A 10 65.89 -38.21 14.60
CA PHE A 10 65.92 -36.74 14.58
C PHE A 10 64.62 -36.04 14.13
N LEU A 11 63.69 -36.72 13.47
CA LEU A 11 62.48 -36.08 12.94
C LEU A 11 61.42 -35.77 14.01
N LEU A 12 61.45 -36.45 15.16
CA LEU A 12 60.37 -36.41 16.16
C LEU A 12 60.44 -35.20 17.11
N LEU A 13 61.57 -34.50 17.18
CA LEU A 13 61.74 -33.35 18.07
C LEU A 13 61.32 -32.01 17.43
N PHE A 14 61.22 -31.94 16.09
CA PHE A 14 60.96 -30.68 15.37
C PHE A 14 59.47 -30.33 15.24
N ILE A 15 58.57 -31.26 15.59
CA ILE A 15 57.10 -31.09 15.47
C ILE A 15 56.50 -30.33 16.68
N LEU A 16 57.25 -30.20 17.78
CA LEU A 16 56.79 -29.56 19.03
C LEU A 16 57.04 -28.04 19.11
N LEU A 17 57.56 -27.40 18.06
CA LEU A 17 57.93 -25.96 18.06
C LEU A 17 57.46 -25.21 16.80
N LEU A 18 56.20 -25.38 16.42
CA LEU A 18 55.50 -24.49 15.46
C LEU A 18 54.21 -23.92 16.09
N PRO A 19 53.82 -22.67 15.75
CA PRO A 19 52.97 -21.86 16.62
C PRO A 19 51.48 -22.21 16.58
N THR A 20 50.78 -21.78 17.64
CA THR A 20 49.34 -22.03 17.91
C THR A 20 48.35 -21.32 16.98
N SER A 21 48.80 -20.79 15.83
CA SER A 21 48.01 -19.93 14.93
C SER A 21 46.85 -20.64 14.23
N ARG A 22 46.92 -21.97 14.02
CA ARG A 22 45.85 -22.73 13.33
C ARG A 22 44.56 -22.82 14.13
N CYS A 23 44.63 -22.81 15.47
CA CYS A 23 43.41 -22.86 16.30
C CYS A 23 42.63 -21.53 16.28
N THR A 24 43.31 -20.41 16.05
CA THR A 24 42.66 -19.11 15.84
C THR A 24 42.02 -19.00 14.46
N GLU A 25 42.65 -19.54 13.40
CA GLU A 25 42.06 -19.56 12.06
C GLU A 25 40.80 -20.42 12.00
N ILE A 26 40.80 -21.63 12.59
CA ILE A 26 39.61 -22.50 12.61
C ILE A 26 38.42 -21.82 13.32
N LYS A 27 38.65 -21.13 14.44
CA LYS A 27 37.58 -20.34 15.10
C LYS A 27 37.13 -19.12 14.29
N ALA A 28 38.05 -18.40 13.63
CA ALA A 28 37.71 -17.27 12.78
C ALA A 28 37.04 -17.67 11.45
N GLN A 29 37.13 -18.94 11.07
CA GLN A 29 36.37 -19.54 9.98
C GLN A 29 34.95 -19.94 10.44
N GLN A 30 34.81 -20.60 11.61
CA GLN A 30 33.50 -20.99 12.16
C GLN A 30 32.55 -19.79 12.38
N ASP A 31 33.08 -18.61 12.74
CA ASP A 31 32.31 -17.38 13.02
C ASP A 31 31.70 -16.70 11.75
N LYS A 32 31.84 -17.33 10.57
CA LYS A 32 31.35 -16.82 9.28
C LYS A 32 30.15 -17.56 8.72
N ASP A 33 30.03 -18.85 9.02
CA ASP A 33 29.08 -19.77 8.36
C ASP A 33 27.92 -20.18 9.30
N GLU A 34 27.78 -19.54 10.46
CA GLU A 34 26.66 -19.77 11.37
C GLU A 34 25.36 -19.11 10.85
N PRO A 35 24.20 -19.80 10.92
CA PRO A 35 22.94 -19.24 10.46
C PRO A 35 22.51 -18.05 11.32
N PHE A 36 21.99 -17.01 10.67
CA PHE A 36 21.59 -15.77 11.33
C PHE A 36 20.18 -15.32 10.96
N VAL A 37 19.61 -14.50 11.84
CA VAL A 37 18.45 -13.66 11.55
C VAL A 37 18.93 -12.22 11.38
N GLY A 38 18.50 -11.59 10.29
CA GLY A 38 18.62 -10.15 10.04
C GLY A 38 17.25 -9.49 9.90
N VAL A 39 17.25 -8.19 9.59
CA VAL A 39 16.02 -7.42 9.28
C VAL A 39 16.19 -6.60 8.01
N ASN A 40 15.12 -6.46 7.24
CA ASN A 40 15.00 -5.43 6.22
C ASN A 40 14.69 -4.09 6.89
N ILE A 41 15.25 -2.99 6.36
CA ILE A 41 14.96 -1.63 6.80
C ILE A 41 14.30 -0.91 5.64
N GLY A 42 12.97 -0.82 5.68
CA GLY A 42 12.17 0.03 4.83
C GLY A 42 12.45 1.53 5.05
N THR A 43 11.97 2.35 4.11
CA THR A 43 12.17 3.81 4.07
C THR A 43 10.86 4.59 3.94
N ASP A 44 9.73 3.94 3.63
CA ASP A 44 8.41 4.54 3.50
C ASP A 44 7.75 4.77 4.88
N VAL A 45 8.53 5.34 5.81
CA VAL A 45 8.15 5.65 7.20
C VAL A 45 8.16 7.17 7.41
N SER A 46 7.00 7.74 7.76
CA SER A 46 6.76 9.18 7.87
C SER A 46 7.68 9.92 8.87
N ASN A 47 8.19 9.20 9.87
CA ASN A 47 9.04 9.72 10.94
C ASN A 47 10.22 8.77 11.22
N LEU A 48 10.91 8.31 10.16
CA LEU A 48 12.08 7.44 10.29
C LEU A 48 13.16 8.04 11.22
N LEU A 49 13.77 7.18 12.03
CA LEU A 49 14.85 7.58 12.94
C LEU A 49 16.03 8.22 12.21
N ARG A 50 16.71 9.18 12.86
CA ARG A 50 18.00 9.67 12.38
C ARG A 50 19.00 8.50 12.36
N PRO A 51 19.89 8.38 11.36
CA PRO A 51 20.78 7.23 11.20
C PRO A 51 21.60 6.81 12.44
N ALA A 52 22.02 7.77 13.27
CA ALA A 52 22.73 7.47 14.53
C ALA A 52 21.81 6.84 15.61
N ASP A 53 20.56 7.29 15.70
CA ASP A 53 19.58 6.74 16.65
C ASP A 53 19.11 5.35 16.17
N LEU A 54 18.94 5.17 14.86
CA LEU A 54 18.67 3.88 14.22
C LEU A 54 19.77 2.86 14.56
N VAL A 55 21.04 3.24 14.41
CA VAL A 55 22.17 2.36 14.74
C VAL A 55 22.24 2.04 16.23
N ALA A 56 22.01 3.02 17.11
CA ALA A 56 21.93 2.77 18.55
C ALA A 56 20.77 1.81 18.90
N PHE A 57 19.63 1.92 18.22
CA PHE A 57 18.50 1.02 18.36
C PHE A 57 18.82 -0.40 17.87
N LEU A 58 19.41 -0.56 16.68
CA LEU A 58 19.87 -1.86 16.16
C LEU A 58 20.84 -2.56 17.13
N GLN A 59 21.78 -1.80 17.72
CA GLN A 59 22.72 -2.33 18.72
C GLN A 59 22.03 -2.68 20.05
N LEU A 60 21.05 -1.90 20.51
CA LEU A 60 20.25 -2.18 21.71
C LEU A 60 19.44 -3.48 21.55
N GLN A 61 18.82 -3.68 20.39
CA GLN A 61 18.11 -4.89 20.01
C GLN A 61 19.04 -6.06 19.61
N LYS A 62 20.36 -5.82 19.60
CA LYS A 62 21.43 -6.78 19.25
C LYS A 62 21.25 -7.40 17.86
N ILE A 63 20.70 -6.62 16.92
CA ILE A 63 20.56 -6.98 15.51
C ILE A 63 21.94 -6.89 14.86
N THR A 64 22.41 -7.99 14.27
CA THR A 64 23.77 -8.10 13.71
C THR A 64 23.82 -8.05 12.18
N HIS A 65 22.69 -8.23 11.50
CA HIS A 65 22.56 -8.24 10.05
C HIS A 65 21.37 -7.37 9.61
N VAL A 66 21.58 -6.49 8.63
CA VAL A 66 20.53 -5.62 8.07
C VAL A 66 20.57 -5.62 6.53
N ARG A 67 19.42 -5.44 5.89
CA ARG A 67 19.32 -5.16 4.44
C ARG A 67 18.72 -3.77 4.23
N LEU A 68 19.33 -3.00 3.33
CA LEU A 68 18.85 -1.71 2.86
C LEU A 68 18.35 -1.85 1.41
N TYR A 69 17.24 -1.21 1.06
CA TYR A 69 16.70 -1.20 -0.32
C TYR A 69 17.44 -0.23 -1.25
N ASP A 70 18.31 0.62 -0.71
CA ASP A 70 19.21 1.49 -1.46
C ASP A 70 20.64 1.49 -0.87
N ALA A 71 21.43 2.51 -1.22
CA ALA A 71 22.77 2.75 -0.71
C ALA A 71 22.87 4.10 0.03
N ASP A 72 21.94 4.43 0.94
CA ASP A 72 21.95 5.72 1.65
C ASP A 72 23.29 5.99 2.35
N ALA A 73 23.86 7.14 2.00
CA ALA A 73 25.19 7.58 2.41
C ALA A 73 25.25 8.10 3.86
N GLN A 74 24.14 8.12 4.60
CA GLN A 74 24.07 8.53 6.00
C GLN A 74 23.97 7.30 6.91
N ILE A 75 23.09 6.34 6.57
CA ILE A 75 22.97 5.03 7.21
C ILE A 75 24.28 4.25 7.06
N LEU A 76 24.87 4.19 5.85
CA LEU A 76 26.16 3.53 5.63
C LEU A 76 27.32 4.15 6.42
N LYS A 77 27.25 5.45 6.76
CA LYS A 77 28.23 6.12 7.65
C LYS A 77 27.94 5.88 9.13
N ALA A 78 26.67 5.86 9.53
CA ALA A 78 26.29 5.56 10.91
C ALA A 78 26.63 4.11 11.29
N LEU A 79 26.54 3.18 10.33
CA LEU A 79 26.92 1.77 10.52
C LEU A 79 28.45 1.54 10.67
N ALA A 80 29.28 2.56 10.46
CA ALA A 80 30.73 2.43 10.55
C ALA A 80 31.19 2.00 11.95
N LYS A 81 32.04 0.98 12.01
CA LYS A 81 32.67 0.39 13.21
C LYS A 81 31.68 -0.23 14.22
N THR A 82 30.39 -0.34 13.86
CA THR A 82 29.34 -0.96 14.69
C THR A 82 29.41 -2.48 14.78
N LYS A 83 30.12 -3.12 13.83
CA LYS A 83 30.12 -4.56 13.50
C LYS A 83 28.80 -5.13 12.95
N ILE A 84 27.78 -4.30 12.73
CA ILE A 84 26.57 -4.72 12.01
C ILE A 84 26.95 -4.97 10.55
N ARG A 85 26.56 -6.13 10.02
CA ARG A 85 26.78 -6.55 8.63
C ARG A 85 25.60 -6.06 7.77
N VAL A 86 25.88 -5.54 6.58
CA VAL A 86 24.85 -4.94 5.70
C VAL A 86 24.84 -5.55 4.29
N ILE A 87 23.64 -5.86 3.81
CA ILE A 87 23.35 -6.03 2.37
C ILE A 87 22.83 -4.70 1.83
N VAL A 88 23.48 -4.21 0.78
CA VAL A 88 23.12 -2.96 0.09
C VAL A 88 22.43 -3.32 -1.22
N SER A 89 21.23 -2.80 -1.46
CA SER A 89 20.51 -3.07 -2.71
C SER A 89 20.78 -2.01 -3.77
N VAL A 90 20.73 -2.42 -5.04
CA VAL A 90 20.74 -1.56 -6.23
C VAL A 90 19.28 -1.30 -6.60
N PRO A 91 18.75 -0.08 -6.46
CA PRO A 91 17.35 0.19 -6.80
C PRO A 91 17.03 -0.13 -8.26
N ASN A 92 15.81 -0.66 -8.52
CA ASN A 92 15.40 -1.13 -9.85
C ASN A 92 15.54 -0.08 -10.96
N ASN A 93 15.35 1.21 -10.64
CA ASN A 93 15.53 2.31 -11.59
C ASN A 93 16.99 2.59 -12.00
N GLN A 94 17.99 2.04 -11.30
CA GLN A 94 19.41 2.16 -11.64
C GLN A 94 19.91 1.02 -12.55
N LEU A 95 19.15 -0.08 -12.66
CA LEU A 95 19.57 -1.29 -13.39
C LEU A 95 19.90 -1.02 -14.86
N LEU A 96 19.15 -0.16 -15.55
CA LEU A 96 19.41 0.23 -16.94
C LEU A 96 20.78 0.90 -17.08
N ALA A 97 21.07 1.91 -16.25
CA ALA A 97 22.31 2.68 -16.33
C ALA A 97 23.56 1.85 -15.95
N ILE A 98 23.40 0.86 -15.07
CA ILE A 98 24.46 -0.06 -14.62
C ILE A 98 24.67 -1.18 -15.64
N GLY A 99 23.60 -1.84 -16.09
CA GLY A 99 23.65 -2.95 -17.04
C GLY A 99 24.08 -2.55 -18.46
N SER A 100 23.91 -1.28 -18.84
CA SER A 100 24.42 -0.75 -20.12
C SER A 100 25.84 -0.19 -20.06
N SER A 101 26.52 -0.15 -18.90
CA SER A 101 27.85 0.49 -18.78
C SER A 101 28.67 -0.01 -17.58
N ASN A 102 29.74 -0.75 -17.89
CA ASN A 102 30.74 -1.18 -16.91
C ASN A 102 31.40 0.00 -16.17
N ALA A 103 31.51 1.18 -16.82
CA ALA A 103 32.04 2.39 -16.18
C ALA A 103 31.06 2.98 -15.14
N THR A 104 29.75 2.88 -15.40
CA THR A 104 28.71 3.23 -14.42
C THR A 104 28.74 2.27 -13.24
N ALA A 105 28.83 0.95 -13.51
CA ALA A 105 28.94 -0.07 -12.47
C ALA A 105 30.20 0.11 -11.59
N ALA A 106 31.35 0.41 -12.19
CA ALA A 106 32.58 0.72 -11.46
C ALA A 106 32.46 1.99 -10.60
N THR A 107 31.81 3.03 -11.12
CA THR A 107 31.53 4.27 -10.38
C THR A 107 30.57 4.01 -9.21
N TRP A 108 29.57 3.15 -9.39
CA TRP A 108 28.62 2.75 -8.35
C TRP A 108 29.33 2.01 -7.21
N ILE A 109 30.11 0.96 -7.51
CA ILE A 109 30.91 0.23 -6.51
C ILE A 109 31.90 1.16 -5.81
N GLY A 110 32.59 2.03 -6.55
CA GLY A 110 33.53 3.00 -5.99
C GLY A 110 32.88 3.95 -4.97
N ARG A 111 31.70 4.49 -5.29
CA ARG A 111 30.97 5.47 -4.49
C ARG A 111 30.18 4.87 -3.31
N ASN A 112 29.57 3.70 -3.52
CA ASN A 112 28.55 3.14 -2.63
C ASN A 112 29.06 1.96 -1.78
N VAL A 113 30.21 1.36 -2.14
CA VAL A 113 30.76 0.18 -1.45
C VAL A 113 32.20 0.43 -1.01
N ALA A 114 33.11 0.70 -1.94
CA ALA A 114 34.54 0.88 -1.65
C ALA A 114 34.84 2.15 -0.83
N ALA A 115 33.95 3.14 -0.83
CA ALA A 115 34.05 4.34 -0.01
C ALA A 115 33.72 4.12 1.48
N TYR A 116 33.10 2.99 1.84
CA TYR A 116 32.68 2.67 3.21
C TYR A 116 33.35 1.41 3.78
N TYR A 117 33.72 0.47 2.92
CA TYR A 117 34.47 -0.72 3.33
C TYR A 117 35.94 -0.38 3.65
N PRO A 118 36.58 -0.94 4.72
CA PRO A 118 36.07 -1.94 5.67
C PRO A 118 35.44 -1.34 6.93
N ASP A 119 35.34 -0.01 7.05
CA ASP A 119 34.79 0.67 8.23
C ASP A 119 33.33 0.25 8.48
N THR A 120 32.53 0.15 7.42
CA THR A 120 31.19 -0.45 7.42
C THR A 120 31.24 -1.84 6.78
N LEU A 121 30.73 -2.85 7.49
CA LEU A 121 30.82 -4.26 7.06
C LEU A 121 29.73 -4.61 6.02
N ILE A 122 29.89 -4.09 4.81
CA ILE A 122 29.12 -4.53 3.65
C ILE A 122 29.49 -6.00 3.35
N THR A 123 28.52 -6.89 3.38
CA THR A 123 28.70 -8.35 3.15
C THR A 123 28.03 -8.83 1.87
N GLY A 124 27.07 -8.09 1.33
CA GLY A 124 26.38 -8.44 0.10
C GLY A 124 25.86 -7.25 -0.70
N ILE A 125 25.69 -7.47 -2.00
CA ILE A 125 24.98 -6.58 -2.91
C ILE A 125 23.78 -7.33 -3.49
N ALA A 126 22.59 -6.76 -3.33
CA ALA A 126 21.36 -7.20 -3.98
C ALA A 126 21.13 -6.38 -5.25
N VAL A 127 21.23 -7.00 -6.42
CA VAL A 127 21.12 -6.28 -7.71
C VAL A 127 19.67 -6.25 -8.16
N GLY A 128 18.99 -5.14 -7.87
CA GLY A 128 17.55 -5.03 -8.01
C GLY A 128 16.80 -5.70 -6.86
N ASP A 129 15.48 -5.72 -6.98
CA ASP A 129 14.57 -6.44 -6.11
C ASP A 129 13.36 -6.93 -6.92
N GLU A 130 13.08 -8.24 -6.85
CA GLU A 130 12.03 -8.93 -7.61
C GLU A 130 11.98 -8.62 -9.13
N VAL A 131 13.12 -8.29 -9.75
CA VAL A 131 13.20 -7.73 -11.12
C VAL A 131 12.46 -8.57 -12.16
N LEU A 132 12.57 -9.90 -12.07
CA LEU A 132 11.98 -10.84 -13.03
C LEU A 132 10.45 -10.86 -13.02
N THR A 133 9.81 -10.33 -11.98
CA THR A 133 8.36 -10.35 -11.74
C THR A 133 7.78 -8.93 -11.70
N THR A 134 8.48 -7.97 -11.10
CA THR A 134 8.06 -6.56 -11.03
C THR A 134 8.31 -5.79 -12.32
N ILE A 135 9.45 -6.02 -13.00
CA ILE A 135 9.81 -5.36 -14.26
C ILE A 135 10.37 -6.37 -15.27
N PRO A 136 9.54 -7.31 -15.80
CA PRO A 136 10.03 -8.39 -16.67
C PRO A 136 10.73 -7.91 -17.96
N SER A 137 10.44 -6.69 -18.42
CA SER A 137 11.14 -6.04 -19.54
C SER A 137 12.61 -5.73 -19.26
N SER A 138 13.01 -5.60 -17.98
CA SER A 138 14.39 -5.39 -17.55
C SER A 138 15.18 -6.68 -17.30
N ALA A 139 14.53 -7.87 -17.36
CA ALA A 139 15.21 -9.15 -17.17
C ALA A 139 16.47 -9.37 -18.06
N PRO A 140 16.53 -8.91 -19.33
CA PRO A 140 17.74 -9.02 -20.15
C PRO A 140 18.93 -8.17 -19.66
N LEU A 141 18.68 -7.14 -18.84
CA LEU A 141 19.70 -6.23 -18.30
C LEU A 141 20.28 -6.71 -16.96
N LEU A 142 19.59 -7.63 -16.29
CA LEU A 142 19.93 -8.11 -14.95
C LEU A 142 21.30 -8.81 -14.90
N MET A 143 21.56 -9.76 -15.80
CA MET A 143 22.86 -10.44 -15.87
C MET A 143 24.01 -9.49 -16.26
N PRO A 144 23.90 -8.63 -17.30
CA PRO A 144 24.89 -7.59 -17.58
C PRO A 144 25.18 -6.66 -16.38
N ALA A 145 24.17 -6.29 -15.59
CA ALA A 145 24.36 -5.48 -14.39
C ALA A 145 25.13 -6.24 -13.29
N ILE A 146 24.75 -7.50 -13.01
CA ILE A 146 25.44 -8.37 -12.03
C ILE A 146 26.90 -8.60 -12.44
N GLU A 147 27.17 -8.96 -13.69
CA GLU A 147 28.54 -9.22 -14.16
C GLU A 147 29.40 -7.95 -14.20
N SER A 148 28.81 -6.79 -14.51
CA SER A 148 29.50 -5.49 -14.47
C SER A 148 29.86 -5.05 -13.05
N LEU A 149 28.93 -5.19 -12.10
CA LEU A 149 29.17 -4.90 -10.68
C LEU A 149 30.17 -5.88 -10.07
N TYR A 150 30.10 -7.17 -10.41
CA TYR A 150 31.09 -8.16 -9.99
C TYR A 150 32.48 -7.86 -10.55
N SER A 151 32.59 -7.48 -11.82
CA SER A 151 33.86 -7.06 -12.44
C SER A 151 34.48 -5.87 -11.70
N ALA A 152 33.66 -4.92 -11.23
CA ALA A 152 34.10 -3.81 -10.40
C ALA A 152 34.50 -4.24 -8.97
N LEU A 153 33.80 -5.19 -8.34
CA LEU A 153 34.23 -5.81 -7.07
C LEU A 153 35.55 -6.59 -7.21
N VAL A 154 35.81 -7.21 -8.37
CA VAL A 154 37.09 -7.86 -8.67
C VAL A 154 38.20 -6.81 -8.78
N ALA A 155 37.99 -5.74 -9.55
CA ALA A 155 38.94 -4.63 -9.66
C ALA A 155 39.23 -3.93 -8.32
N ALA A 156 38.24 -3.86 -7.42
CA ALA A 156 38.40 -3.34 -6.06
C ALA A 156 39.01 -4.36 -5.05
N ASN A 157 39.27 -5.61 -5.45
CA ASN A 157 39.68 -6.73 -4.59
C ASN A 157 38.68 -7.08 -3.45
N LEU A 158 37.40 -6.73 -3.62
CA LEU A 158 36.34 -6.95 -2.63
C LEU A 158 35.49 -8.21 -2.89
N HIS A 159 35.56 -8.78 -4.10
CA HIS A 159 34.76 -9.95 -4.55
C HIS A 159 34.83 -11.22 -3.65
N THR A 160 35.87 -11.36 -2.84
CA THR A 160 36.01 -12.47 -1.87
C THR A 160 35.28 -12.23 -0.55
N GLN A 161 34.98 -10.97 -0.23
CA GLN A 161 34.39 -10.51 1.03
C GLN A 161 32.94 -10.07 0.89
N ILE A 162 32.57 -9.60 -0.31
CA ILE A 162 31.23 -9.09 -0.63
C ILE A 162 30.62 -9.97 -1.72
N LYS A 163 29.53 -10.66 -1.39
CA LYS A 163 28.79 -11.51 -2.33
C LYS A 163 27.80 -10.69 -3.16
N ILE A 164 27.40 -11.20 -4.33
CA ILE A 164 26.48 -10.49 -5.22
C ILE A 164 25.44 -11.46 -5.81
N SER A 165 24.18 -11.04 -5.75
CA SER A 165 23.02 -11.84 -6.18
C SER A 165 21.83 -10.92 -6.47
N THR A 166 20.64 -11.46 -6.75
CA THR A 166 19.41 -10.71 -7.04
C THR A 166 18.24 -11.31 -6.25
N PRO A 167 17.64 -10.57 -5.29
CA PRO A 167 16.40 -10.96 -4.63
C PRO A 167 15.32 -11.29 -5.65
N SER A 168 14.71 -12.46 -5.47
CA SER A 168 13.75 -13.01 -6.42
C SER A 168 12.49 -13.47 -5.70
N SER A 169 11.34 -13.11 -6.26
CA SER A 169 10.03 -13.53 -5.77
C SER A 169 9.88 -15.04 -5.74
N ALA A 170 9.24 -15.59 -4.71
CA ALA A 170 8.79 -17.00 -4.73
C ALA A 170 7.98 -17.36 -6.00
N SER A 171 7.32 -16.37 -6.62
CA SER A 171 6.50 -16.55 -7.83
C SER A 171 7.28 -16.90 -9.12
N ILE A 172 8.62 -16.91 -9.11
CA ILE A 172 9.41 -17.49 -10.23
C ILE A 172 9.39 -19.03 -10.24
N ILE A 173 8.97 -19.67 -9.13
CA ILE A 173 8.82 -21.11 -8.99
C ILE A 173 7.37 -21.49 -9.25
N LEU A 174 7.17 -22.45 -10.15
CA LEU A 174 5.88 -23.04 -10.47
C LEU A 174 5.73 -24.39 -9.75
N ASP A 175 4.47 -24.72 -9.43
CA ASP A 175 4.05 -25.91 -8.69
C ASP A 175 4.93 -26.24 -7.44
N PRO A 176 5.17 -25.26 -6.52
CA PRO A 176 6.08 -25.45 -5.38
C PRO A 176 5.60 -26.44 -4.31
N PHE A 177 4.40 -27.01 -4.44
CA PHE A 177 3.82 -27.97 -3.51
C PHE A 177 3.20 -29.15 -4.28
N PRO A 178 3.71 -30.40 -4.14
CA PRO A 178 4.78 -30.81 -3.24
C PRO A 178 6.18 -30.34 -3.70
N PRO A 179 7.11 -29.99 -2.79
CA PRO A 179 8.40 -29.38 -3.14
C PRO A 179 9.23 -30.13 -4.18
N SER A 180 9.19 -31.47 -4.21
CA SER A 180 9.94 -32.26 -5.20
C SER A 180 9.47 -32.13 -6.66
N GLN A 181 8.30 -31.54 -6.89
CA GLN A 181 7.76 -31.28 -8.24
C GLN A 181 8.02 -29.84 -8.70
N ALA A 182 8.57 -28.99 -7.85
CA ALA A 182 8.82 -27.58 -8.12
C ALA A 182 9.82 -27.35 -9.26
N PHE A 183 9.54 -26.34 -10.09
CA PHE A 183 10.43 -25.94 -11.18
C PHE A 183 10.37 -24.44 -11.45
N PHE A 184 11.49 -23.85 -11.86
CA PHE A 184 11.51 -22.47 -12.33
C PHE A 184 10.69 -22.29 -13.61
N ASN A 185 9.94 -21.19 -13.70
CA ASN A 185 9.13 -20.85 -14.87
C ASN A 185 9.96 -20.91 -16.16
N GLN A 186 9.52 -21.74 -17.12
CA GLN A 186 10.22 -22.02 -18.38
C GLN A 186 10.54 -20.76 -19.20
N SER A 187 9.75 -19.69 -19.05
CA SER A 187 9.99 -18.40 -19.71
C SER A 187 11.19 -17.64 -19.13
N LEU A 188 11.53 -17.89 -17.87
CA LEU A 188 12.63 -17.26 -17.14
C LEU A 188 13.89 -18.15 -17.08
N THR A 189 13.77 -19.45 -17.37
CA THR A 189 14.89 -20.42 -17.36
C THR A 189 16.16 -19.94 -18.08
N PRO A 190 16.12 -19.25 -19.24
CA PRO A 190 17.35 -18.75 -19.89
C PRO A 190 18.13 -17.75 -19.03
N VAL A 191 17.45 -16.92 -18.24
CA VAL A 191 18.08 -15.95 -17.32
C VAL A 191 18.48 -16.63 -16.02
N ILE A 192 17.58 -17.43 -15.43
CA ILE A 192 17.82 -18.15 -14.17
C ILE A 192 18.99 -19.13 -14.30
N THR A 193 19.14 -19.84 -15.42
CA THR A 193 20.29 -20.75 -15.65
C THR A 193 21.62 -19.99 -15.66
N GLN A 194 21.68 -18.82 -16.30
CA GLN A 194 22.88 -17.97 -16.30
C GLN A 194 23.17 -17.41 -14.91
N LEU A 195 22.14 -17.00 -14.16
CA LEU A 195 22.25 -16.55 -12.77
C LEU A 195 22.81 -17.66 -11.88
N LEU A 196 22.23 -18.86 -11.89
CA LEU A 196 22.70 -19.98 -11.07
C LEU A 196 24.14 -20.39 -11.41
N GLN A 197 24.51 -20.41 -12.70
CA GLN A 197 25.89 -20.65 -13.13
C GLN A 197 26.85 -19.53 -12.72
N PHE A 198 26.40 -18.29 -12.57
CA PHE A 198 27.18 -17.19 -12.00
C PHE A 198 27.32 -17.31 -10.47
N LEU A 199 26.23 -17.63 -9.77
CA LEU A 199 26.19 -17.79 -8.32
C LEU A 199 27.10 -18.95 -7.87
N SER A 200 27.04 -20.11 -8.54
CA SER A 200 27.95 -21.24 -8.35
C SER A 200 29.42 -20.82 -8.50
N ARG A 201 29.77 -20.22 -9.66
CA ARG A 201 31.15 -19.75 -9.95
C ARG A 201 31.71 -18.73 -8.95
N THR A 202 30.85 -17.93 -8.31
CA THR A 202 31.25 -16.91 -7.33
C THR A 202 31.06 -17.33 -5.87
N GLN A 203 30.51 -18.54 -5.64
CA GLN A 203 30.05 -19.02 -4.34
C GLN A 203 29.13 -17.99 -3.65
N SER A 204 28.19 -17.42 -4.40
CA SER A 204 27.21 -16.43 -3.90
C SER A 204 25.85 -17.12 -3.69
N PRO A 205 25.05 -16.72 -2.69
CA PRO A 205 23.75 -17.35 -2.44
C PRO A 205 22.71 -16.93 -3.47
N LEU A 206 21.70 -17.77 -3.70
CA LEU A 206 20.47 -17.34 -4.36
C LEU A 206 19.60 -16.60 -3.35
N MET A 207 19.32 -15.32 -3.63
CA MET A 207 18.47 -14.47 -2.77
C MET A 207 17.00 -14.67 -3.13
N MET A 208 16.19 -15.12 -2.16
CA MET A 208 14.76 -15.41 -2.36
C MET A 208 13.89 -14.67 -1.34
N ASN A 209 12.81 -14.05 -1.82
CA ASN A 209 11.77 -13.46 -1.00
C ASN A 209 10.65 -14.51 -0.82
N LEU A 210 10.55 -15.10 0.38
CA LEU A 210 9.71 -16.27 0.67
C LEU A 210 8.68 -15.96 1.76
N TYR A 211 7.41 -15.82 1.37
CA TYR A 211 6.31 -15.42 2.26
C TYR A 211 5.26 -16.53 2.46
N PRO A 212 5.36 -17.35 3.53
CA PRO A 212 4.32 -18.32 3.91
C PRO A 212 2.92 -17.71 4.09
N TYR A 213 2.83 -16.43 4.49
CA TYR A 213 1.58 -15.68 4.56
C TYR A 213 0.80 -15.70 3.23
N TYR A 214 1.44 -15.33 2.12
CA TYR A 214 0.78 -15.32 0.81
C TYR A 214 0.43 -16.74 0.33
N VAL A 215 1.29 -17.73 0.59
CA VAL A 215 0.99 -19.15 0.28
C VAL A 215 -0.27 -19.60 1.02
N PHE A 216 -0.39 -19.32 2.31
CA PHE A 216 -1.57 -19.63 3.11
C PHE A 216 -2.83 -18.94 2.58
N MET A 217 -2.76 -17.62 2.36
CA MET A 217 -3.89 -16.80 1.89
C MET A 217 -4.41 -17.23 0.51
N GLN A 218 -3.51 -17.60 -0.42
CA GLN A 218 -3.89 -18.04 -1.77
C GLN A 218 -4.54 -19.44 -1.76
N ASN A 219 -4.06 -20.36 -0.91
CA ASN A 219 -4.44 -21.78 -0.91
C ASN A 219 -5.72 -22.12 -0.11
N LYS A 220 -6.48 -21.12 0.37
CA LYS A 220 -7.89 -21.24 0.82
C LYS A 220 -8.20 -22.42 1.77
N GLY A 221 -7.27 -22.74 2.67
CA GLY A 221 -7.42 -23.79 3.68
C GLY A 221 -6.95 -25.20 3.28
N VAL A 222 -6.30 -25.37 2.11
CA VAL A 222 -5.51 -26.59 1.81
C VAL A 222 -4.26 -26.63 2.70
N VAL A 223 -3.58 -25.50 2.85
CA VAL A 223 -2.45 -25.32 3.77
C VAL A 223 -3.00 -24.94 5.17
N PRO A 224 -2.68 -25.67 6.25
CA PRO A 224 -3.09 -25.31 7.59
C PRO A 224 -2.43 -24.00 8.07
N LEU A 225 -3.18 -23.16 8.80
CA LEU A 225 -2.62 -21.97 9.44
C LEU A 225 -1.48 -22.32 10.39
N ASP A 226 -1.65 -23.38 11.19
CA ASP A 226 -0.65 -23.86 12.14
C ASP A 226 0.68 -24.21 11.45
N ASN A 227 0.62 -24.88 10.29
CA ASN A 227 1.78 -25.21 9.44
C ASN A 227 2.50 -23.93 8.94
N SER A 228 1.71 -22.91 8.62
CA SER A 228 2.23 -21.61 8.14
C SER A 228 2.86 -20.78 9.26
N LEU A 229 2.58 -21.11 10.52
CA LEU A 229 3.04 -20.41 11.72
C LEU A 229 4.04 -21.24 12.56
N PHE A 230 4.62 -22.32 12.00
CA PHE A 230 5.50 -23.27 12.69
C PHE A 230 4.89 -23.91 13.97
N LYS A 231 3.55 -23.93 14.10
CA LYS A 231 2.86 -24.54 15.24
C LYS A 231 2.81 -26.07 15.07
N PRO A 232 3.05 -26.87 16.14
CA PRO A 232 3.05 -28.33 16.05
C PRO A 232 1.77 -28.91 15.45
N LEU A 233 1.92 -29.73 14.40
CA LEU A 233 0.84 -30.41 13.73
C LEU A 233 0.58 -31.79 14.36
N THR A 234 -0.64 -32.31 14.17
CA THR A 234 -0.89 -33.75 14.30
C THR A 234 -0.32 -34.46 13.08
N PRO A 235 0.28 -35.68 13.18
CA PRO A 235 0.87 -36.37 12.04
C PRO A 235 -0.05 -36.59 10.83
N SER A 236 -1.37 -36.63 11.03
CA SER A 236 -2.38 -36.68 9.96
C SER A 236 -2.63 -35.34 9.24
N LYS A 237 -1.88 -34.28 9.56
CA LYS A 237 -1.91 -32.94 8.95
C LYS A 237 -0.53 -32.44 8.52
N GLU A 238 0.54 -33.18 8.79
CA GLU A 238 1.88 -32.88 8.27
C GLU A 238 1.86 -32.89 6.74
N MET A 239 2.61 -32.00 6.10
CA MET A 239 2.69 -31.97 4.65
C MET A 239 3.74 -32.97 4.20
N VAL A 240 3.31 -34.19 3.86
CA VAL A 240 4.18 -35.24 3.33
C VAL A 240 4.30 -35.09 1.82
N ASP A 241 5.52 -34.97 1.32
CA ASP A 241 5.81 -35.00 -0.12
C ASP A 241 5.65 -36.44 -0.66
N PRO A 242 4.77 -36.69 -1.65
CA PRO A 242 4.43 -38.05 -2.07
C PRO A 242 5.51 -38.73 -2.93
N ASN A 243 6.51 -37.99 -3.42
CA ASN A 243 7.57 -38.52 -4.29
C ASN A 243 8.86 -38.81 -3.50
N THR A 244 9.10 -38.06 -2.42
CA THR A 244 10.31 -38.16 -1.59
C THR A 244 10.06 -38.69 -0.18
N LEU A 245 8.80 -38.72 0.26
CA LEU A 245 8.37 -39.05 1.62
C LEU A 245 8.99 -38.15 2.70
N LEU A 246 9.39 -36.92 2.34
CA LEU A 246 9.82 -35.91 3.29
C LEU A 246 8.61 -35.29 4.01
N HIS A 247 8.72 -35.16 5.33
CA HIS A 247 7.70 -34.60 6.20
C HIS A 247 8.01 -33.12 6.49
N TYR A 248 7.19 -32.21 5.96
CA TYR A 248 7.32 -30.78 6.21
C TYR A 248 6.41 -30.37 7.38
N THR A 249 7.04 -29.89 8.44
CA THR A 249 6.40 -29.45 9.70
C THR A 249 6.01 -27.96 9.69
N ASN A 250 6.55 -27.21 8.73
CA ASN A 250 6.19 -25.83 8.44
C ASN A 250 6.23 -25.54 6.93
N VAL A 251 5.69 -24.40 6.53
CA VAL A 251 5.62 -23.98 5.11
C VAL A 251 6.93 -23.36 4.59
N LEU A 252 7.75 -22.74 5.44
CA LEU A 252 8.97 -22.06 4.99
C LEU A 252 10.01 -23.06 4.48
N ASP A 253 10.25 -24.15 5.21
CA ASP A 253 11.18 -25.22 4.79
C ASP A 253 10.77 -25.82 3.45
N ALA A 254 9.47 -25.99 3.24
CA ALA A 254 8.92 -26.48 1.98
C ALA A 254 9.10 -25.48 0.82
N MET A 255 9.03 -24.17 1.10
CA MET A 255 9.37 -23.13 0.12
C MET A 255 10.87 -23.11 -0.18
N VAL A 256 11.73 -23.29 0.83
CA VAL A 256 13.19 -23.36 0.65
C VAL A 256 13.57 -24.62 -0.15
N ASP A 257 12.99 -25.77 0.16
CA ASP A 257 13.27 -27.01 -0.56
C ASP A 257 12.69 -27.00 -1.98
N SER A 258 11.57 -26.32 -2.23
CA SER A 258 11.07 -26.12 -3.60
C SER A 258 12.05 -25.31 -4.47
N VAL A 259 12.82 -24.39 -3.87
CA VAL A 259 13.95 -23.71 -4.54
C VAL A 259 15.08 -24.70 -4.83
N TYR A 260 15.49 -25.52 -3.85
CA TYR A 260 16.55 -26.53 -4.05
C TYR A 260 16.18 -27.58 -5.12
N PHE A 261 14.95 -28.09 -5.13
CA PHE A 261 14.46 -28.96 -6.21
C PHE A 261 14.42 -28.24 -7.56
N SER A 262 14.01 -26.97 -7.61
CA SER A 262 14.03 -26.16 -8.84
C SER A 262 15.45 -25.94 -9.39
N MET A 263 16.46 -25.75 -8.53
CA MET A 263 17.87 -25.66 -8.92
C MET A 263 18.42 -27.01 -9.39
N LYS A 264 18.08 -28.10 -8.69
CA LYS A 264 18.45 -29.48 -9.04
C LYS A 264 17.90 -29.90 -10.40
N ASN A 265 16.70 -29.45 -10.76
CA ASN A 265 16.09 -29.63 -12.08
C ASN A 265 16.85 -28.89 -13.21
N LEU A 266 17.73 -27.93 -12.88
CA LEU A 266 18.67 -27.28 -13.80
C LEU A 266 20.12 -27.80 -13.65
N ASN A 267 20.33 -28.90 -12.92
CA ASN A 267 21.63 -29.50 -12.58
C ASN A 267 22.55 -28.62 -11.71
N VAL A 268 21.99 -27.75 -10.86
CA VAL A 268 22.73 -26.93 -9.89
C VAL A 268 22.37 -27.38 -8.47
N THR A 269 23.36 -27.66 -7.64
CA THR A 269 23.17 -28.20 -6.27
C THR A 269 24.16 -27.65 -5.23
N ASP A 270 25.00 -26.69 -5.61
CA ASP A 270 26.07 -26.08 -4.81
C ASP A 270 25.73 -24.64 -4.38
N VAL A 271 24.70 -24.04 -4.97
CA VAL A 271 24.20 -22.70 -4.61
C VAL A 271 23.26 -22.81 -3.41
N VAL A 272 23.65 -22.19 -2.29
CA VAL A 272 22.81 -22.10 -1.08
C VAL A 272 21.75 -21.02 -1.22
N VAL A 273 20.60 -21.21 -0.56
CA VAL A 273 19.51 -20.23 -0.51
C VAL A 273 19.71 -19.26 0.67
N LEU A 274 19.57 -17.96 0.40
CA LEU A 274 19.46 -16.91 1.41
C LEU A 274 18.07 -16.31 1.33
N VAL A 275 17.32 -16.34 2.44
CA VAL A 275 15.97 -15.75 2.47
C VAL A 275 16.12 -14.24 2.73
N THR A 276 16.01 -13.43 1.69
CA THR A 276 16.16 -11.96 1.77
C THR A 276 14.95 -11.25 2.32
N GLU A 277 13.79 -11.88 2.26
CA GLU A 277 12.55 -11.40 2.89
C GLU A 277 11.70 -12.57 3.33
N THR A 278 11.18 -12.49 4.55
CA THR A 278 10.10 -13.35 5.05
C THR A 278 9.45 -12.71 6.27
N GLY A 279 8.16 -12.94 6.51
CA GLY A 279 7.44 -12.25 7.58
C GLY A 279 5.95 -12.55 7.57
N TRP A 280 5.19 -11.80 8.37
CA TRP A 280 3.74 -11.88 8.46
C TRP A 280 3.15 -10.53 8.92
N PRO A 281 2.13 -9.97 8.23
CA PRO A 281 1.61 -8.64 8.56
C PRO A 281 0.71 -8.67 9.80
N SER A 282 0.86 -7.68 10.68
CA SER A 282 0.14 -7.59 11.96
C SER A 282 -1.29 -7.06 11.84
N ARG A 283 -1.66 -6.49 10.69
CA ARG A 283 -2.97 -5.88 10.45
C ARG A 283 -3.27 -5.78 8.95
N GLY A 284 -4.32 -6.44 8.47
CA GLY A 284 -4.77 -6.36 7.07
C GLY A 284 -6.14 -5.70 6.88
N ASP A 285 -6.65 -5.73 5.64
CA ASP A 285 -8.03 -5.32 5.33
C ASP A 285 -9.06 -6.45 5.60
N SER A 286 -10.35 -6.21 5.33
CA SER A 286 -11.43 -7.21 5.53
C SER A 286 -11.31 -8.51 4.72
N LYS A 287 -10.44 -8.56 3.72
CA LYS A 287 -10.09 -9.74 2.90
C LYS A 287 -8.91 -10.51 3.48
N GLU A 288 -8.19 -9.92 4.44
CA GLU A 288 -6.97 -10.42 5.06
C GLU A 288 -7.14 -10.71 6.56
N PRO A 289 -8.17 -11.47 7.00
CA PRO A 289 -8.53 -11.62 8.42
C PRO A 289 -7.48 -12.40 9.26
N TYR A 290 -6.40 -12.88 8.65
CA TYR A 290 -5.29 -13.56 9.31
C TYR A 290 -4.04 -12.69 9.46
N ALA A 291 -4.04 -11.48 8.90
CA ALA A 291 -3.06 -10.44 9.19
C ALA A 291 -3.41 -9.81 10.55
N THR A 292 -2.90 -10.42 11.63
CA THR A 292 -3.20 -10.09 13.02
C THR A 292 -1.93 -10.10 13.86
N ILE A 293 -1.92 -9.32 14.94
CA ILE A 293 -0.81 -9.19 15.88
C ILE A 293 -0.38 -10.57 16.41
N ASP A 294 -1.33 -11.40 16.88
CA ASP A 294 -1.08 -12.75 17.39
C ASP A 294 -0.39 -13.69 16.37
N ASN A 295 -0.76 -13.59 15.09
CA ASN A 295 -0.17 -14.40 14.03
C ASN A 295 1.21 -13.86 13.63
N ALA A 296 1.38 -12.54 13.57
CA ALA A 296 2.67 -11.90 13.27
C ALA A 296 3.72 -12.19 14.34
N ASP A 297 3.36 -12.11 15.62
CA ASP A 297 4.17 -12.59 16.73
C ASP A 297 4.48 -14.10 16.57
N THR A 298 3.45 -14.95 16.49
CA THR A 298 3.65 -16.40 16.37
C THR A 298 4.66 -16.72 15.26
N TYR A 299 4.47 -16.11 14.08
CA TYR A 299 5.31 -16.36 12.92
C TYR A 299 6.76 -15.94 13.17
N ASN A 300 7.00 -14.67 13.52
CA ASN A 300 8.36 -14.13 13.66
C ASN A 300 9.09 -14.73 14.88
N SER A 301 8.39 -14.97 15.99
CA SER A 301 8.94 -15.62 17.18
C SER A 301 9.40 -17.06 16.90
N ASN A 302 8.57 -17.85 16.20
CA ASN A 302 8.92 -19.23 15.86
C ASN A 302 9.96 -19.31 14.73
N LEU A 303 9.93 -18.39 13.76
CA LEU A 303 10.97 -18.25 12.72
C LEU A 303 12.35 -18.04 13.34
N ILE A 304 12.46 -17.05 14.24
CA ILE A 304 13.71 -16.75 14.96
C ILE A 304 14.21 -17.99 15.70
N LYS A 305 13.31 -18.70 16.39
CA LYS A 305 13.64 -19.93 17.08
C LYS A 305 14.13 -21.03 16.12
N HIS A 306 13.40 -21.33 15.05
CA HIS A 306 13.77 -22.37 14.07
C HIS A 306 15.19 -22.15 13.51
N VAL A 307 15.54 -20.90 13.17
CA VAL A 307 16.87 -20.55 12.64
C VAL A 307 17.98 -20.75 13.69
N PHE A 308 17.73 -20.38 14.95
CA PHE A 308 18.73 -20.55 16.02
C PHE A 308 18.80 -21.97 16.61
N ASP A 309 17.72 -22.75 16.53
CA ASP A 309 17.68 -24.20 16.82
C ASP A 309 18.46 -25.02 15.76
N ARG A 310 18.78 -24.40 14.61
CA ARG A 310 19.55 -24.98 13.49
C ARG A 310 18.94 -26.28 12.95
N SER A 311 17.62 -26.28 12.76
CA SER A 311 16.86 -27.48 12.36
C SER A 311 17.13 -27.92 10.91
N GLY A 312 17.67 -27.05 10.06
CA GLY A 312 17.76 -27.25 8.61
C GLY A 312 16.37 -27.39 7.97
N THR A 313 16.34 -27.92 6.76
CA THR A 313 15.09 -28.32 6.07
C THR A 313 15.01 -29.85 5.93
N PRO A 314 13.84 -30.44 5.60
CA PRO A 314 13.74 -31.88 5.36
C PRO A 314 14.65 -32.42 4.25
N LEU A 315 14.95 -31.63 3.20
CA LEU A 315 15.94 -32.00 2.17
C LEU A 315 17.39 -31.77 2.61
N HIS A 316 17.64 -30.70 3.35
CA HIS A 316 18.97 -30.27 3.81
C HIS A 316 19.01 -30.05 5.33
N PRO A 317 18.91 -31.11 6.15
CA PRO A 317 18.96 -31.01 7.61
C PRO A 317 20.34 -30.55 8.13
N GLU A 318 21.38 -30.62 7.29
CA GLU A 318 22.74 -30.18 7.60
C GLU A 318 22.99 -28.67 7.38
N VAL A 319 22.09 -27.95 6.71
CA VAL A 319 22.21 -26.50 6.44
C VAL A 319 20.91 -25.78 6.79
N THR A 320 20.99 -24.83 7.73
CA THR A 320 19.90 -23.89 8.00
C THR A 320 20.11 -22.62 7.20
N SER A 321 19.14 -22.26 6.34
CA SER A 321 19.17 -21.00 5.59
C SER A 321 19.15 -19.81 6.55
N SER A 322 20.00 -18.80 6.31
CA SER A 322 19.88 -17.52 7.01
C SER A 322 18.72 -16.71 6.45
N VAL A 323 18.10 -15.88 7.29
CA VAL A 323 16.86 -15.17 6.95
C VAL A 323 16.94 -13.69 7.31
N TYR A 324 16.26 -12.86 6.53
CA TYR A 324 15.99 -11.46 6.86
C TYR A 324 14.48 -11.27 7.04
N ILE A 325 14.08 -10.84 8.24
CA ILE A 325 12.67 -10.53 8.52
C ILE A 325 12.28 -9.29 7.71
N TYR A 326 11.16 -9.37 6.99
CA TYR A 326 10.43 -8.22 6.46
C TYR A 326 9.31 -7.89 7.46
N GLU A 327 9.44 -6.87 8.31
CA GLU A 327 10.57 -5.91 8.37
C GLU A 327 10.79 -5.26 9.75
N LEU A 328 11.73 -4.30 9.83
CA LEU A 328 12.04 -3.60 11.09
C LEU A 328 10.93 -2.63 11.54
N PHE A 329 10.34 -1.84 10.64
CA PHE A 329 9.36 -0.80 10.98
C PHE A 329 8.08 -0.91 10.14
N ASN A 330 6.93 -0.51 10.69
CA ASN A 330 5.73 -0.32 9.88
C ASN A 330 5.90 0.89 8.94
N GLU A 331 5.99 0.63 7.63
CA GLU A 331 6.05 1.65 6.56
C GLU A 331 4.68 2.31 6.33
N ASP A 332 4.35 3.32 7.15
CA ASP A 332 3.05 4.02 7.16
C ASP A 332 2.76 4.88 5.91
N LEU A 333 3.72 5.02 4.99
CA LEU A 333 3.52 5.67 3.70
C LEU A 333 3.21 4.68 2.55
N ARG A 334 3.29 3.36 2.77
CA ARG A 334 3.02 2.38 1.70
C ARG A 334 1.56 2.37 1.26
N SER A 335 1.37 2.15 -0.05
CA SER A 335 0.04 2.11 -0.67
C SER A 335 -0.74 0.84 -0.31
N PRO A 336 -2.08 0.85 -0.37
CA PRO A 336 -2.92 -0.30 -0.03
C PRO A 336 -2.57 -1.59 -0.83
N PRO A 337 -2.79 -2.80 -0.28
CA PRO A 337 -3.64 -3.13 0.87
C PRO A 337 -3.04 -2.74 2.24
N VAL A 338 -3.88 -2.79 3.28
CA VAL A 338 -3.53 -2.31 4.64
C VAL A 338 -2.37 -3.11 5.24
N SER A 339 -2.23 -4.38 4.87
CA SER A 339 -1.11 -5.25 5.25
C SER A 339 0.25 -4.67 4.91
N GLU A 340 0.41 -4.01 3.76
CA GLU A 340 1.69 -3.48 3.27
C GLU A 340 2.29 -2.40 4.18
N ALA A 341 1.47 -1.69 4.95
CA ALA A 341 1.92 -0.71 5.95
C ALA A 341 2.08 -1.30 7.38
N ASN A 342 1.97 -2.63 7.54
CA ASN A 342 1.87 -3.32 8.83
C ASN A 342 2.73 -4.61 8.93
N TRP A 343 3.86 -4.67 8.21
CA TRP A 343 4.82 -5.81 8.26
C TRP A 343 5.90 -5.69 9.35
N GLY A 344 6.00 -4.54 10.03
CA GLY A 344 7.07 -4.22 10.95
C GLY A 344 7.03 -4.97 12.29
N LEU A 345 8.21 -5.25 12.83
CA LEU A 345 8.41 -5.63 14.24
C LEU A 345 8.13 -4.45 15.19
N PHE A 346 8.43 -3.23 14.76
CA PHE A 346 8.25 -1.99 15.53
C PHE A 346 7.42 -0.95 14.76
N TYR A 347 6.77 -0.03 15.46
CA TYR A 347 6.30 1.23 14.89
C TYR A 347 7.49 2.18 14.69
N GLY A 348 7.39 3.15 13.76
CA GLY A 348 8.46 4.12 13.49
C GLY A 348 8.93 4.95 14.71
N ASN A 349 8.13 5.00 15.79
CA ASN A 349 8.49 5.58 17.08
C ASN A 349 9.34 4.66 18.00
N THR A 350 9.83 3.51 17.50
CA THR A 350 10.53 2.43 18.22
C THR A 350 9.73 1.60 19.23
N THR A 351 8.43 1.84 19.41
CA THR A 351 7.60 0.94 20.22
C THR A 351 7.34 -0.38 19.47
N PRO A 352 7.41 -1.54 20.13
CA PRO A 352 7.15 -2.84 19.50
C PRO A 352 5.67 -2.94 19.10
N VAL A 353 5.40 -3.55 17.93
CA VAL A 353 4.03 -3.87 17.50
C VAL A 353 3.50 -5.09 18.28
N TYR A 354 4.41 -6.02 18.62
CA TYR A 354 4.19 -7.19 19.45
C TYR A 354 5.49 -7.60 20.17
N LEU A 355 5.38 -8.40 21.22
CA LEU A 355 6.53 -8.84 22.01
C LEU A 355 6.96 -10.26 21.61
N LEU A 356 8.09 -10.35 20.91
CA LEU A 356 8.60 -11.62 20.41
C LEU A 356 8.98 -12.61 21.54
N HIS A 357 8.40 -13.80 21.48
CA HIS A 357 8.58 -14.89 22.45
C HIS A 357 9.82 -15.77 22.16
N VAL A 358 11.00 -15.14 22.07
CA VAL A 358 12.27 -15.76 21.66
C VAL A 358 13.09 -16.40 22.79
N SER A 359 12.44 -16.89 23.85
CA SER A 359 13.12 -17.49 25.00
C SER A 359 13.89 -18.76 24.63
N GLY A 360 15.21 -18.72 24.82
CA GLY A 360 16.15 -19.78 24.44
C GLY A 360 16.97 -19.46 23.17
N SER A 361 16.47 -18.58 22.29
CA SER A 361 17.06 -18.23 20.99
C SER A 361 18.28 -17.28 21.08
N GLY A 362 19.10 -17.42 22.13
CA GLY A 362 20.27 -16.58 22.37
C GLY A 362 19.93 -15.15 22.78
N THR A 363 20.70 -14.17 22.28
CA THR A 363 20.54 -12.75 22.64
C THR A 363 19.85 -11.88 21.58
N PHE A 364 19.53 -12.41 20.40
CA PHE A 364 18.96 -11.65 19.28
C PHE A 364 17.53 -11.20 19.59
N LEU A 365 17.24 -9.89 19.52
CA LEU A 365 16.00 -9.26 20.00
C LEU A 365 15.67 -9.54 21.49
N ALA A 366 16.51 -10.28 22.19
CA ALA A 366 16.32 -10.65 23.57
C ALA A 366 16.87 -9.56 24.49
N ASN A 367 15.98 -8.67 24.90
CA ASN A 367 15.79 -8.50 26.33
C ASN A 367 14.90 -9.66 26.79
N ASP A 368 15.43 -10.68 27.46
CA ASP A 368 14.60 -11.78 28.00
C ASP A 368 13.83 -11.30 29.24
N THR A 369 12.79 -10.53 28.96
CA THR A 369 11.85 -9.99 29.92
C THR A 369 10.56 -10.77 29.91
N THR A 370 10.56 -12.07 29.59
CA THR A 370 9.40 -12.93 29.86
C THR A 370 8.98 -12.88 31.34
N ASN A 371 9.96 -12.74 32.25
CA ASN A 371 9.73 -12.46 33.66
C ASN A 371 9.43 -10.97 33.98
N GLN A 372 9.64 -10.03 33.07
CA GLN A 372 9.41 -8.58 33.25
C GLN A 372 8.56 -7.96 32.11
N THR A 373 7.55 -8.69 31.62
CA THR A 373 6.46 -8.10 30.85
C THR A 373 5.51 -7.38 31.80
N TYR A 374 4.95 -6.25 31.35
CA TYR A 374 3.95 -5.46 32.05
C TYR A 374 2.74 -5.25 31.15
N CYS A 375 1.54 -5.13 31.72
CA CYS A 375 0.35 -4.74 30.96
C CYS A 375 0.02 -3.26 31.17
N ILE A 376 -0.03 -2.47 30.10
CA ILE A 376 -0.28 -1.02 30.15
C ILE A 376 -1.44 -0.62 29.24
N ALA A 377 -2.06 0.54 29.50
CA ALA A 377 -3.11 1.09 28.68
C ALA A 377 -2.57 1.65 27.35
N THR A 378 -3.19 1.25 26.23
CA THR A 378 -2.80 1.62 24.87
C THR A 378 -3.07 3.10 24.59
N ASP A 379 -2.21 3.75 23.78
CA ASP A 379 -2.44 5.12 23.32
C ASP A 379 -3.56 5.23 22.28
N GLY A 380 -4.22 6.40 22.22
CA GLY A 380 -5.31 6.68 21.28
C GLY A 380 -6.69 6.11 21.67
N ILE A 381 -6.78 5.27 22.71
CA ILE A 381 -8.05 4.75 23.22
C ILE A 381 -8.85 5.87 23.90
N ASP A 382 -10.17 5.91 23.70
CA ASP A 382 -11.02 6.92 24.31
C ASP A 382 -11.14 6.73 25.84
N ALA A 383 -11.18 7.83 26.58
CA ALA A 383 -11.15 7.80 28.04
C ALA A 383 -12.35 7.09 28.69
N LYS A 384 -13.48 6.93 27.99
CA LYS A 384 -14.69 6.28 28.50
C LYS A 384 -14.60 4.76 28.34
N THR A 385 -14.12 4.27 27.19
CA THR A 385 -13.76 2.85 27.02
C THR A 385 -12.67 2.45 28.01
N LEU A 386 -11.64 3.30 28.16
CA LEU A 386 -10.54 3.03 29.08
C LEU A 386 -10.99 3.03 30.56
N GLN A 387 -11.86 3.96 30.97
CA GLN A 387 -12.49 3.92 32.29
C GLN A 387 -13.33 2.64 32.48
N THR A 388 -14.09 2.23 31.48
CA THR A 388 -14.91 1.00 31.54
C THR A 388 -14.04 -0.26 31.72
N ALA A 389 -12.87 -0.29 31.10
CA ALA A 389 -11.89 -1.37 31.29
C ALA A 389 -11.22 -1.32 32.68
N LEU A 390 -10.87 -0.14 33.18
CA LEU A 390 -10.36 0.08 34.55
C LEU A 390 -11.38 -0.36 35.62
N ASP A 391 -12.64 0.06 35.48
CA ASP A 391 -13.75 -0.34 36.36
C ASP A 391 -13.93 -1.86 36.38
N TRP A 392 -13.77 -2.51 35.23
CA TRP A 392 -13.80 -3.98 35.12
C TRP A 392 -12.60 -4.63 35.81
N ALA A 393 -11.38 -4.11 35.62
CA ALA A 393 -10.16 -4.62 36.22
C ALA A 393 -10.23 -4.58 37.76
N CYS A 394 -10.63 -3.45 38.33
CA CYS A 394 -10.76 -3.26 39.76
C CYS A 394 -11.95 -4.02 40.38
N GLY A 395 -13.05 -4.16 39.63
CA GLY A 395 -14.25 -4.89 40.05
C GLY A 395 -14.16 -6.39 39.73
N PRO A 396 -14.86 -6.88 38.69
CA PRO A 396 -14.86 -8.29 38.28
C PRO A 396 -13.48 -8.96 38.16
N GLY A 397 -12.47 -8.27 37.62
CA GLY A 397 -11.11 -8.80 37.45
C GLY A 397 -10.33 -8.95 38.77
N ARG A 398 -10.74 -8.23 39.82
CA ARG A 398 -10.10 -8.22 41.15
C ARG A 398 -8.59 -7.91 41.09
N ALA A 399 -8.22 -6.90 40.31
CA ALA A 399 -6.89 -6.29 40.33
C ALA A 399 -6.64 -5.54 41.66
N ASN A 400 -5.38 -5.34 42.05
CA ASN A 400 -5.03 -4.56 43.23
C ASN A 400 -5.10 -3.05 42.93
N CYS A 401 -6.30 -2.50 42.89
CA CYS A 401 -6.52 -1.06 42.68
C CYS A 401 -6.36 -0.20 43.95
N SER A 402 -5.62 -0.66 44.97
CA SER A 402 -5.34 0.14 46.18
C SER A 402 -4.28 1.21 45.95
N GLU A 403 -3.19 0.90 45.24
CA GLU A 403 -2.07 1.83 45.01
C GLU A 403 -2.42 3.03 44.10
N ILE A 404 -3.55 2.96 43.39
CA ILE A 404 -4.10 4.06 42.57
C ILE A 404 -5.15 4.91 43.31
N GLN A 405 -5.33 4.72 44.62
CA GLN A 405 -6.24 5.56 45.42
C GLN A 405 -5.57 6.87 45.85
N PRO A 406 -6.33 7.96 46.09
CA PRO A 406 -5.78 9.25 46.52
C PRO A 406 -4.82 9.13 47.71
N GLY A 407 -3.58 9.57 47.52
CA GLY A 407 -2.51 9.52 48.52
C GLY A 407 -1.63 8.26 48.49
N GLN A 408 -1.88 7.31 47.60
CA GLN A 408 -1.08 6.09 47.43
C GLN A 408 -0.01 6.22 46.33
N SER A 409 0.89 5.22 46.24
CA SER A 409 2.16 5.33 45.50
C SER A 409 2.00 5.57 43.99
N CYS A 410 0.94 5.04 43.38
CA CYS A 410 0.64 5.12 41.95
C CYS A 410 -0.56 6.05 41.63
N TYR A 411 -0.94 6.94 42.55
CA TYR A 411 -2.02 7.89 42.30
C TYR A 411 -1.66 9.01 41.30
N GLN A 412 -0.38 9.40 41.23
CA GLN A 412 0.11 10.38 40.27
C GLN A 412 0.91 9.70 39.15
N PRO A 413 0.73 10.10 37.87
CA PRO A 413 -0.17 11.14 37.37
C PRO A 413 -1.66 10.79 37.52
N ASN A 414 -2.46 11.74 38.04
CA ASN A 414 -3.91 11.54 38.24
C ASN A 414 -4.66 11.63 36.91
N ASN A 415 -4.66 10.55 36.14
CA ASN A 415 -5.47 10.37 34.94
C ASN A 415 -5.77 8.89 34.67
N VAL A 416 -6.86 8.65 33.93
CA VAL A 416 -7.40 7.31 33.65
C VAL A 416 -6.34 6.39 33.03
N LYS A 417 -5.44 6.89 32.16
CA LYS A 417 -4.42 6.04 31.51
C LYS A 417 -3.42 5.45 32.50
N ASN A 418 -2.92 6.25 33.44
CA ASN A 418 -1.94 5.76 34.42
C ASN A 418 -2.59 4.81 35.44
N HIS A 419 -3.80 5.14 35.89
CA HIS A 419 -4.58 4.27 36.79
C HIS A 419 -4.98 2.95 36.12
N ALA A 420 -5.41 2.99 34.85
CA ALA A 420 -5.69 1.83 34.03
C ALA A 420 -4.45 0.95 33.84
N SER A 421 -3.30 1.52 33.43
CA SER A 421 -2.06 0.76 33.29
C SER A 421 -1.68 -0.01 34.56
N TYR A 422 -1.75 0.62 35.73
CA TYR A 422 -1.42 -0.08 36.98
C TYR A 422 -2.43 -1.20 37.32
N ALA A 423 -3.73 -0.95 37.12
CA ALA A 423 -4.77 -1.95 37.33
C ALA A 423 -4.65 -3.13 36.34
N PHE A 424 -4.30 -2.85 35.09
CA PHE A 424 -4.10 -3.85 34.04
C PHE A 424 -2.87 -4.71 34.33
N ASP A 425 -1.73 -4.13 34.72
CA ASP A 425 -0.57 -4.92 35.17
C ASP A 425 -0.92 -5.78 36.38
N SER A 426 -1.56 -5.21 37.40
CA SER A 426 -1.95 -5.98 38.58
C SER A 426 -2.91 -7.13 38.27
N TYR A 427 -3.68 -7.08 37.19
CA TYR A 427 -4.48 -8.20 36.71
C TYR A 427 -3.63 -9.21 35.95
N TYR A 428 -2.85 -8.74 34.96
CA TYR A 428 -1.97 -9.55 34.11
C TYR A 428 -0.96 -10.39 34.91
N GLN A 429 -0.29 -9.81 35.92
CA GLN A 429 0.62 -10.55 36.80
C GLN A 429 -0.10 -11.56 37.70
N LYS A 430 -1.35 -11.28 38.09
CA LYS A 430 -2.18 -12.12 38.96
C LYS A 430 -2.73 -13.34 38.24
N GLU A 431 -3.14 -13.18 36.98
CA GLU A 431 -3.58 -14.27 36.09
C GLU A 431 -2.39 -14.98 35.40
N GLY A 432 -1.19 -14.93 36.01
CA GLY A 432 -0.01 -15.67 35.59
C GLY A 432 0.51 -15.32 34.19
N LYS A 433 0.27 -14.08 33.72
CA LYS A 433 0.62 -13.60 32.36
C LYS A 433 -0.02 -14.40 31.22
N SER A 434 -1.14 -15.07 31.50
CA SER A 434 -1.84 -15.94 30.55
C SER A 434 -2.26 -15.21 29.25
N PRO A 435 -2.26 -15.89 28.08
CA PRO A 435 -2.70 -15.27 26.82
C PRO A 435 -4.10 -14.63 26.93
N GLY A 436 -4.24 -13.41 26.41
CA GLY A 436 -5.47 -12.62 26.51
C GLY A 436 -5.70 -11.90 27.85
N SER A 437 -4.92 -12.17 28.92
CA SER A 437 -5.06 -11.44 30.20
C SER A 437 -4.62 -9.96 30.13
N CYS A 438 -4.09 -9.50 28.99
CA CYS A 438 -3.77 -8.10 28.69
C CYS A 438 -4.50 -7.56 27.45
N ASP A 439 -5.64 -8.13 27.06
CA ASP A 439 -6.45 -7.60 25.94
C ASP A 439 -7.30 -6.38 26.38
N PHE A 440 -8.17 -6.57 27.39
CA PHE A 440 -9.15 -5.57 27.82
C PHE A 440 -10.02 -4.98 26.67
N LYS A 441 -10.29 -5.78 25.62
CA LYS A 441 -10.88 -5.40 24.32
C LYS A 441 -10.04 -4.41 23.51
N GLY A 442 -8.75 -4.68 23.38
CA GLY A 442 -7.76 -3.79 22.74
C GLY A 442 -7.46 -2.50 23.50
N ALA A 443 -7.94 -2.34 24.74
CA ALA A 443 -7.68 -1.16 25.56
C ALA A 443 -6.31 -1.19 26.27
N ALA A 444 -5.62 -2.35 26.23
CA ALA A 444 -4.31 -2.55 26.80
C ALA A 444 -3.34 -3.22 25.81
N MET A 445 -2.05 -3.15 26.13
CA MET A 445 -0.97 -3.82 25.41
C MET A 445 0.10 -4.29 26.39
N ILE A 446 0.79 -5.38 26.05
CA ILE A 446 1.93 -5.86 26.83
C ILE A 446 3.18 -5.07 26.41
N THR A 447 3.98 -4.62 27.38
CA THR A 447 5.26 -3.95 27.17
C THR A 447 6.39 -4.64 27.94
N THR A 448 7.61 -4.53 27.43
CA THR A 448 8.85 -4.90 28.14
C THR A 448 9.54 -3.70 28.79
N THR A 449 9.04 -2.48 28.55
CA THR A 449 9.50 -1.27 29.20
C THR A 449 8.82 -1.14 30.56
N ASP A 450 9.60 -1.14 31.64
CA ASP A 450 9.08 -0.96 32.99
C ASP A 450 8.38 0.41 33.15
N PRO A 451 7.06 0.44 33.43
CA PRO A 451 6.30 1.67 33.59
C PRO A 451 6.39 2.25 35.02
N SER A 452 7.14 1.62 35.94
CA SER A 452 7.35 2.10 37.31
C SER A 452 8.09 3.45 37.34
N HIS A 453 7.58 4.41 38.11
CA HIS A 453 8.10 5.78 38.14
C HIS A 453 8.02 6.41 39.54
N GLY A 454 9.11 7.06 39.96
CA GLY A 454 9.20 7.64 41.31
C GLY A 454 9.03 6.56 42.39
N ASN A 455 7.97 6.68 43.18
CA ASN A 455 7.59 5.68 44.20
C ASN A 455 6.57 4.66 43.69
N CYS A 456 5.97 4.85 42.51
CA CYS A 456 5.04 3.90 41.91
C CYS A 456 5.83 2.70 41.37
N ILE A 457 5.66 1.52 41.97
CA ILE A 457 6.32 0.28 41.57
C ILE A 457 5.25 -0.68 41.05
N PHE A 458 5.31 -1.02 39.77
CA PHE A 458 4.35 -1.93 39.16
C PHE A 458 4.56 -3.37 39.64
N PRO A 459 3.49 -4.17 39.82
CA PRO A 459 3.57 -5.56 40.28
C PRO A 459 4.57 -6.44 39.50
N GLY A 460 4.69 -6.26 38.18
CA GLY A 460 5.67 -7.00 37.36
C GLY A 460 7.13 -6.78 37.79
N ARG A 461 7.45 -5.61 38.33
CA ARG A 461 8.80 -5.27 38.82
C ARG A 461 9.06 -5.92 40.16
N ALA A 462 8.07 -5.86 41.07
CA ALA A 462 8.18 -6.35 42.44
C ALA A 462 8.41 -7.87 42.52
N GLN A 463 7.83 -8.66 41.61
CA GLN A 463 8.01 -10.11 41.59
C GLN A 463 9.46 -10.54 41.27
N SER A 464 10.22 -9.74 40.52
CA SER A 464 11.60 -10.08 40.11
C SER A 464 12.65 -10.07 41.23
N ILE A 465 12.25 -9.78 42.47
CA ILE A 465 13.14 -9.66 43.65
C ILE A 465 13.05 -10.89 44.58
N LEU A 466 12.09 -11.80 44.36
CA LEU A 466 11.85 -12.96 45.23
C LEU A 466 12.31 -14.27 44.57
N PHE A 467 13.04 -15.08 45.36
CA PHE A 467 13.78 -16.31 45.01
C PHE A 467 15.12 -16.07 44.29
N PRO A 468 16.17 -16.90 44.57
CA PRO A 468 16.12 -18.27 45.09
C PRO A 468 16.73 -18.50 46.49
N PHE A 469 16.78 -19.79 46.86
CA PHE A 469 17.48 -20.46 47.97
C PHE A 469 16.76 -20.68 49.31
N ASN A 470 16.37 -21.95 49.50
CA ASN A 470 16.03 -22.59 50.77
C ASN A 470 17.09 -23.66 51.08
N LEU A 471 18.03 -23.40 52.00
CA LEU A 471 18.92 -24.38 52.67
C LEU A 471 19.51 -23.75 53.95
N PRO A 472 19.90 -24.52 54.99
CA PRO A 472 19.97 -24.01 56.36
C PRO A 472 21.33 -23.43 56.79
N ARG A 473 21.28 -22.46 57.72
CA ARG A 473 22.43 -21.78 58.34
C ARG A 473 23.34 -22.71 59.15
N ARG A 474 24.67 -22.50 59.09
CA ARG A 474 25.61 -22.79 60.19
C ARG A 474 26.82 -21.82 60.26
N PHE A 475 26.91 -21.12 61.39
CA PHE A 475 28.06 -20.50 62.08
C PHE A 475 28.95 -19.41 61.42
N PHE A 476 29.34 -18.45 62.28
CA PHE A 476 30.23 -17.28 62.14
C PHE A 476 31.70 -17.66 62.51
N PRO A 477 32.74 -16.77 62.44
CA PRO A 477 32.75 -15.31 62.23
C PRO A 477 33.78 -14.74 61.21
N ASN A 478 33.80 -13.40 61.05
CA ASN A 478 34.77 -12.62 60.27
C ASN A 478 36.18 -12.59 60.94
N PRO A 479 37.24 -12.18 60.21
CA PRO A 479 37.63 -10.76 60.24
C PRO A 479 38.06 -10.12 58.90
N LEU A 480 38.21 -8.78 58.98
CA LEU A 480 38.97 -7.81 58.15
C LEU A 480 40.31 -8.34 57.56
N GLU A 481 40.93 -7.83 56.47
CA GLU A 481 40.83 -6.58 55.66
C GLU A 481 40.97 -6.92 54.13
N THR A 482 40.96 -6.05 53.09
CA THR A 482 41.45 -4.67 52.86
C THR A 482 40.83 -4.02 51.60
N LEU A 483 40.72 -2.68 51.58
CA LEU A 483 40.60 -1.77 50.41
C LEU A 483 39.36 -1.93 49.49
N SER A 484 38.77 -0.88 48.91
CA SER A 484 39.20 0.51 48.71
C SER A 484 38.07 1.55 48.90
N SER A 485 38.34 2.83 48.61
CA SER A 485 37.58 4.00 49.04
C SER A 485 36.55 4.55 48.03
N LEU A 486 35.42 5.07 48.53
CA LEU A 486 34.72 6.23 47.94
C LEU A 486 33.80 6.90 48.99
N ALA A 487 34.00 8.20 49.24
CA ALA A 487 33.19 8.99 50.17
C ALA A 487 32.00 9.64 49.44
N LYS A 488 30.85 9.75 50.13
CA LYS A 488 29.58 10.20 49.53
C LYS A 488 29.40 11.72 49.60
N MET A 489 28.91 12.31 48.51
CA MET A 489 28.10 13.54 48.56
C MET A 489 26.66 13.17 48.19
N SER A 490 25.68 13.77 48.86
CA SER A 490 24.25 13.56 48.60
C SER A 490 23.65 14.72 47.80
N SER A 491 22.64 14.42 46.98
CA SER A 491 21.77 15.42 46.36
C SER A 491 20.96 16.20 47.40
N TRP A 492 20.48 17.39 47.03
CA TRP A 492 19.66 18.25 47.91
C TRP A 492 18.54 18.97 47.13
N THR A 493 17.36 19.04 47.73
CA THR A 493 16.18 19.70 47.15
C THR A 493 16.20 21.21 47.36
N CYS A 494 15.94 21.98 46.30
CA CYS A 494 15.77 23.43 46.41
C CYS A 494 14.45 23.77 47.13
N SER A 495 14.52 24.63 48.14
CA SER A 495 13.35 25.09 48.90
C SER A 495 12.37 25.94 48.09
N MET A 496 12.80 26.58 46.99
CA MET A 496 11.96 27.49 46.20
C MET A 496 11.26 26.83 45.00
N CYS A 497 11.84 25.78 44.41
CA CYS A 497 11.30 25.12 43.21
C CYS A 497 11.23 23.59 43.30
N THR A 498 11.47 23.02 44.49
CA THR A 498 11.51 21.58 44.82
C THR A 498 12.45 20.68 43.99
N PHE A 499 13.16 21.23 43.00
CA PHE A 499 14.11 20.50 42.16
C PHE A 499 15.24 19.85 42.98
N VAL A 500 15.52 18.58 42.70
CA VAL A 500 16.59 17.79 43.34
C VAL A 500 17.91 18.06 42.64
N ASN A 501 18.78 18.89 43.23
CA ASN A 501 20.09 19.17 42.66
C ASN A 501 21.01 17.94 42.82
N PRO A 502 21.72 17.50 41.76
CA PRO A 502 22.64 16.37 41.84
C PRO A 502 23.86 16.68 42.74
N PRO A 503 24.55 15.65 43.28
CA PRO A 503 25.71 15.84 44.14
C PRO A 503 26.88 16.47 43.37
N SER A 504 27.00 17.79 43.47
CA SER A 504 28.03 18.61 42.83
C SER A 504 28.53 19.68 43.81
N GLN A 505 29.65 20.35 43.47
CA GLN A 505 30.22 21.41 44.31
C GLN A 505 29.52 22.78 44.16
N ARG A 506 28.31 22.84 43.57
CA ARG A 506 27.56 24.09 43.34
C ARG A 506 26.61 24.38 44.50
N SER A 507 26.73 25.58 45.08
CA SER A 507 25.95 26.06 46.23
C SER A 507 24.62 26.76 45.85
N TYR A 508 24.15 26.55 44.62
CA TYR A 508 22.95 27.17 44.05
C TYR A 508 22.20 26.16 43.18
N CYS A 509 20.87 26.32 43.09
CA CYS A 509 20.02 25.41 42.34
C CYS A 509 20.15 25.59 40.82
N GLU A 510 20.23 24.51 40.06
CA GLU A 510 20.48 24.57 38.62
C GLU A 510 19.29 25.08 37.79
N VAL A 511 18.06 24.99 38.31
CA VAL A 511 16.82 25.41 37.59
C VAL A 511 16.40 26.84 37.92
N CYS A 512 16.54 27.29 39.17
CA CYS A 512 16.06 28.60 39.63
C CYS A 512 17.16 29.53 40.18
N LEU A 513 18.43 29.11 40.08
CA LEU A 513 19.63 29.86 40.53
C LEU A 513 19.64 30.29 42.01
N THR A 514 18.69 29.81 42.80
CA THR A 514 18.56 30.15 44.23
C THR A 514 19.65 29.46 45.05
N ALA A 515 20.33 30.22 45.92
CA ALA A 515 21.37 29.73 46.81
C ALA A 515 20.84 28.77 47.89
N GLN A 516 21.68 27.85 48.34
CA GLN A 516 21.35 26.87 49.37
C GLN A 516 21.20 27.52 50.76
N SER A 517 19.96 27.66 51.24
CA SER A 517 19.65 28.31 52.53
C SER A 517 19.68 27.36 53.73
N GLN A 518 20.28 27.81 54.84
CA GLN A 518 20.15 27.17 56.15
C GLN A 518 18.88 27.68 56.89
N PRO A 519 18.30 26.90 57.82
CA PRO A 519 16.94 27.14 58.31
C PRO A 519 16.85 28.11 59.50
N ALA A 520 15.92 29.08 59.44
CA ALA A 520 14.88 29.33 60.48
C ALA A 520 13.96 30.55 60.18
N ILE A 521 12.82 30.59 60.89
CA ILE A 521 11.91 31.73 61.18
C ILE A 521 11.01 32.33 60.07
N VAL A 522 9.74 31.91 60.12
CA VAL A 522 8.47 32.69 60.06
C VAL A 522 8.49 34.15 59.54
N SER A 523 7.72 34.44 58.48
CA SER A 523 6.61 35.43 58.51
C SER A 523 5.87 35.53 57.15
N SER A 524 4.70 36.19 57.15
CA SER A 524 3.67 36.22 56.12
C SER A 524 3.63 37.48 55.24
N SER A 525 3.17 37.38 53.98
CA SER A 525 2.35 38.44 53.36
C SER A 525 1.57 38.02 52.09
N THR A 526 0.23 38.02 52.20
CA THR A 526 -0.81 38.39 51.17
C THR A 526 -0.83 37.83 49.74
N THR A 527 -2.04 37.38 49.36
CA THR A 527 -2.51 37.00 48.01
C THR A 527 -3.30 38.12 47.31
N PRO A 528 -3.74 37.91 46.05
CA PRO A 528 -5.14 38.10 45.68
C PRO A 528 -5.78 36.76 45.26
N SER A 529 -6.68 36.16 46.06
CA SER A 529 -8.11 36.51 46.16
C SER A 529 -8.98 35.91 45.05
N ALA A 530 -9.30 34.62 45.16
CA ALA A 530 -10.44 34.00 44.46
C ALA A 530 -11.71 34.08 45.34
N LYS A 531 -12.88 34.37 44.74
CA LYS A 531 -14.15 34.48 45.48
C LYS A 531 -14.56 33.13 46.10
N PRO A 532 -15.19 33.12 47.30
CA PRO A 532 -15.57 31.88 47.98
C PRO A 532 -16.59 31.05 47.21
N LYS A 533 -16.59 29.74 47.49
CA LYS A 533 -17.54 28.73 47.00
C LYS A 533 -17.94 27.82 48.16
N TRP A 534 -19.15 27.26 48.15
CA TRP A 534 -19.61 26.32 49.17
C TRP A 534 -19.87 24.93 48.57
N SER A 535 -19.33 23.89 49.22
CA SER A 535 -19.53 22.49 48.84
C SER A 535 -20.91 22.02 49.30
N CYS A 536 -21.71 21.48 48.38
CA CYS A 536 -23.00 20.90 48.73
C CYS A 536 -22.83 19.67 49.64
N ALA A 537 -23.49 19.66 50.79
CA ALA A 537 -23.40 18.56 51.76
C ALA A 537 -23.90 17.19 51.25
N LEU A 538 -24.65 17.15 50.14
CA LEU A 538 -25.17 15.90 49.55
C LEU A 538 -24.36 15.37 48.36
N CYS A 539 -23.72 16.22 47.56
CA CYS A 539 -22.99 15.82 46.35
C CYS A 539 -21.57 16.41 46.24
N THR A 540 -21.09 17.10 47.27
CA THR A 540 -19.78 17.78 47.39
C THR A 540 -19.49 18.92 46.40
N PHE A 541 -20.31 19.09 45.35
CA PHE A 541 -20.12 20.10 44.30
C PHE A 541 -19.98 21.53 44.85
N LEU A 542 -18.99 22.28 44.35
CA LEU A 542 -18.61 23.62 44.81
C LEU A 542 -19.38 24.73 44.09
N ASN A 543 -20.51 25.13 44.67
CA ASN A 543 -21.39 26.17 44.16
C ASN A 543 -20.83 27.58 44.42
N PRO A 544 -21.13 28.59 43.59
CA PRO A 544 -20.84 29.99 43.89
C PRO A 544 -21.51 30.43 45.21
N TYR A 545 -20.84 31.29 46.00
CA TYR A 545 -21.37 31.77 47.28
C TYR A 545 -22.75 32.43 47.17
N CYS A 546 -23.04 33.08 46.05
CA CYS A 546 -24.30 33.77 45.78
C CYS A 546 -25.48 32.82 45.50
N SER A 547 -25.25 31.51 45.28
CA SER A 547 -26.34 30.56 45.02
C SER A 547 -26.78 29.86 46.30
N THR A 548 -28.05 30.04 46.69
CA THR A 548 -28.65 29.34 47.85
C THR A 548 -29.08 27.90 47.54
N VAL A 549 -28.86 27.41 46.32
CA VAL A 549 -29.29 26.08 45.85
C VAL A 549 -28.16 25.44 45.04
N CYS A 550 -27.89 24.15 45.26
CA CYS A 550 -26.86 23.42 44.55
C CYS A 550 -27.28 23.16 43.09
N GLU A 551 -26.47 23.60 42.14
CA GLU A 551 -26.77 23.58 40.69
C GLU A 551 -26.97 22.16 40.14
N ILE A 552 -26.22 21.18 40.67
CA ILE A 552 -26.25 19.77 40.22
C ILE A 552 -27.42 18.96 40.81
N CYS A 553 -27.85 19.24 42.04
CA CYS A 553 -28.77 18.35 42.78
C CYS A 553 -30.00 19.03 43.41
N GLY A 554 -30.16 20.35 43.27
CA GLY A 554 -31.31 21.09 43.81
C GLY A 554 -31.36 21.24 45.33
N ASN A 555 -30.40 20.69 46.08
CA ASN A 555 -30.36 20.81 47.54
C ASN A 555 -29.99 22.23 47.98
N ARG A 556 -30.67 22.77 49.00
CA ARG A 556 -30.41 24.14 49.50
C ARG A 556 -29.14 24.21 50.36
N ALA A 557 -28.54 25.40 50.40
CA ALA A 557 -27.50 25.74 51.37
C ALA A 557 -28.04 25.64 52.81
N SER A 558 -27.17 25.35 53.77
CA SER A 558 -27.54 25.33 55.20
C SER A 558 -27.84 26.75 55.70
N ALA A 559 -28.75 26.85 56.68
CA ALA A 559 -29.24 28.12 57.21
C ALA A 559 -28.13 29.07 57.74
N SER A 560 -26.96 28.52 58.10
CA SER A 560 -25.78 29.26 58.53
C SER A 560 -25.12 30.15 57.47
N LEU A 561 -25.36 29.94 56.16
CA LEU A 561 -24.80 30.84 55.13
C LEU A 561 -25.61 32.14 54.97
N LEU A 562 -26.91 32.12 55.25
CA LEU A 562 -27.85 33.20 54.91
C LEU A 562 -27.62 34.50 55.69
N SER A 563 -26.93 34.45 56.83
CA SER A 563 -26.61 35.62 57.68
C SER A 563 -25.45 36.49 57.18
N THR A 564 -24.86 36.18 56.02
CA THR A 564 -23.60 36.80 55.54
C THR A 564 -23.74 37.46 54.17
N LEU A 565 -24.97 37.76 53.73
CA LEU A 565 -25.31 38.20 52.37
C LEU A 565 -25.80 39.66 52.26
N GLU A 566 -25.80 40.42 53.36
CA GLU A 566 -26.14 41.85 53.37
C GLU A 566 -24.86 42.70 53.51
N LEU A 567 -24.88 43.93 52.94
CA LEU A 567 -23.78 44.90 52.86
C LEU A 567 -22.66 44.52 51.84
N ASN A 568 -22.46 45.19 50.69
CA ASN A 568 -22.96 46.50 50.21
C ASN A 568 -23.22 46.51 48.68
N ASP A 569 -24.16 47.34 48.25
CA ASP A 569 -24.25 47.89 46.89
C ASP A 569 -23.43 49.20 46.75
N ASP A 570 -23.16 49.60 45.50
CA ASP A 570 -22.75 50.94 44.98
C ASP A 570 -21.86 50.71 43.72
N ASP A 571 -22.09 51.28 42.53
CA ASP A 571 -23.23 52.06 42.01
C ASP A 571 -23.34 51.87 40.45
N LEU A 572 -24.35 52.49 39.83
CA LEU A 572 -24.91 52.29 38.48
C LEU A 572 -24.12 53.00 37.34
N GLY A 573 -24.46 52.91 36.05
CA GLY A 573 -25.58 52.26 35.35
C GLY A 573 -25.28 52.08 33.84
N GLU A 574 -25.94 51.15 33.13
CA GLU A 574 -27.20 51.33 32.35
C GLU A 574 -26.95 51.58 30.84
N ALA A 575 -27.75 51.10 29.88
CA ALA A 575 -29.07 50.43 29.95
C ALA A 575 -29.33 49.38 28.82
N GLN A 576 -30.20 48.39 29.13
CA GLN A 576 -31.27 47.79 28.26
C GLN A 576 -30.89 47.01 26.96
N LEU A 577 -31.60 45.96 26.46
CA LEU A 577 -32.75 45.09 26.88
C LEU A 577 -32.86 43.92 25.83
N GLY A 578 -33.39 42.70 26.02
CA GLY A 578 -33.89 41.93 27.18
C GLY A 578 -34.94 40.84 26.81
N SER A 579 -35.00 39.72 27.55
CA SER A 579 -36.04 38.63 27.51
C SER A 579 -36.01 37.62 26.33
N SER A 580 -36.50 36.35 26.38
CA SER A 580 -37.31 35.55 27.34
C SER A 580 -36.91 34.04 27.23
N VAL A 581 -36.52 33.27 28.26
CA VAL A 581 -37.32 32.55 29.31
C VAL A 581 -38.26 31.42 28.79
N GLY A 582 -38.11 30.19 29.32
CA GLY A 582 -39.05 29.06 29.17
C GLY A 582 -38.57 27.68 29.73
N SER A 583 -39.33 27.07 30.65
CA SER A 583 -39.19 25.69 31.20
C SER A 583 -40.62 25.22 31.64
N VAL A 584 -40.98 24.02 32.16
CA VAL A 584 -40.40 23.07 33.15
C VAL A 584 -41.15 21.70 33.06
N PHE A 585 -40.71 20.68 33.81
CA PHE A 585 -41.46 19.53 34.40
C PHE A 585 -41.55 18.12 33.74
N LEU A 586 -41.46 17.14 34.65
CA LEU A 586 -41.75 15.68 34.66
C LEU A 586 -42.63 15.42 35.91
N PRO A 587 -43.13 14.19 36.26
CA PRO A 587 -43.15 12.89 35.58
C PRO A 587 -44.57 12.23 35.53
N LEU A 588 -44.69 10.96 35.09
CA LEU A 588 -45.45 9.89 35.81
C LEU A 588 -45.27 8.46 35.21
N ARG A 589 -45.94 7.43 35.78
CA ARG A 589 -45.61 5.99 35.66
C ARG A 589 -46.67 5.12 34.93
N ALA A 590 -46.17 4.22 34.07
CA ALA A 590 -46.41 2.76 33.99
C ALA A 590 -47.81 2.13 33.72
N CYS A 591 -47.74 0.88 33.22
CA CYS A 591 -48.81 -0.12 32.97
C CYS A 591 -49.81 0.19 31.83
N GLY A 592 -50.22 -0.78 31.00
CA GLY A 592 -49.79 -2.18 30.90
C GLY A 592 -50.56 -2.98 29.82
N ASN A 593 -50.37 -4.31 29.81
CA ASN A 593 -51.14 -5.42 29.20
C ASN A 593 -52.42 -5.10 28.35
N ALA A 594 -52.78 -5.84 27.28
CA ALA A 594 -52.60 -7.29 27.13
C ALA A 594 -52.79 -7.86 25.69
N LYS A 595 -52.08 -8.97 25.43
CA LYS A 595 -52.54 -10.28 24.88
C LYS A 595 -53.54 -10.40 23.70
N LYS A 596 -53.16 -11.34 22.81
CA LYS A 596 -53.97 -12.24 21.93
C LYS A 596 -54.60 -11.62 20.66
N GLY A 597 -54.74 -12.39 19.57
CA GLY A 597 -54.35 -13.81 19.39
C GLY A 597 -54.55 -14.38 17.97
N ASN A 598 -54.30 -15.69 17.84
CA ASN A 598 -54.19 -16.50 16.61
C ASN A 598 -55.40 -16.49 15.65
N GLY A 599 -55.15 -16.89 14.40
CA GLY A 599 -56.12 -17.21 13.33
C GLY A 599 -55.47 -16.93 11.96
N GLU A 600 -54.57 -17.78 11.46
CA GLU A 600 -54.81 -19.02 10.68
C GLU A 600 -55.24 -18.79 9.21
N ASN A 601 -54.66 -19.62 8.34
CA ASN A 601 -54.84 -19.71 6.87
C ASN A 601 -56.30 -20.10 6.48
N PRO A 602 -56.80 -19.93 5.22
CA PRO A 602 -56.05 -20.30 4.00
C PRO A 602 -56.35 -19.64 2.62
N VAL A 603 -55.42 -19.90 1.68
CA VAL A 603 -55.56 -20.28 0.25
C VAL A 603 -56.75 -19.77 -0.60
N GLY A 604 -56.41 -19.18 -1.76
CA GLY A 604 -57.26 -19.06 -2.96
C GLY A 604 -57.52 -17.61 -3.38
N GLY A 605 -57.41 -17.17 -4.64
CA GLY A 605 -57.01 -17.86 -5.87
C GLY A 605 -58.04 -17.69 -6.99
N GLY A 606 -57.77 -16.84 -7.98
CA GLY A 606 -58.64 -16.66 -9.16
C GLY A 606 -58.28 -15.45 -10.04
N ASP A 607 -58.15 -15.69 -11.35
CA ASP A 607 -58.11 -14.70 -12.42
C ASP A 607 -59.49 -14.01 -12.62
N GLY A 608 -59.67 -12.91 -13.35
CA GLY A 608 -58.75 -12.07 -14.14
C GLY A 608 -59.47 -11.44 -15.34
N THR A 609 -58.84 -10.49 -16.05
CA THR A 609 -59.35 -9.75 -17.24
C THR A 609 -60.61 -8.87 -17.03
N GLY A 610 -60.86 -7.79 -17.79
CA GLY A 610 -60.03 -7.05 -18.76
C GLY A 610 -60.86 -6.11 -19.66
N CYS A 611 -60.33 -4.92 -20.01
CA CYS A 611 -60.91 -3.93 -20.96
C CYS A 611 -62.26 -3.27 -20.56
N SER A 612 -62.71 -2.13 -21.10
CA SER A 612 -62.09 -0.96 -21.78
C SER A 612 -63.12 0.20 -21.87
N GLY A 613 -62.70 1.46 -22.11
CA GLY A 613 -63.64 2.57 -22.41
C GLY A 613 -63.10 3.99 -22.22
N GLU A 614 -63.47 4.93 -23.11
CA GLU A 614 -63.11 6.37 -23.09
C GLU A 614 -64.17 7.26 -22.41
N LEU A 615 -63.85 8.55 -22.16
CA LEU A 615 -64.68 9.70 -22.61
C LEU A 615 -63.97 11.06 -22.46
N LYS A 616 -64.61 12.16 -22.93
CA LYS A 616 -64.00 13.48 -23.24
C LYS A 616 -64.55 14.66 -22.41
N GLY A 617 -63.76 15.73 -22.25
CA GLY A 617 -64.17 17.07 -21.76
C GLY A 617 -63.01 17.76 -21.01
N VAL A 618 -62.45 18.96 -21.29
CA VAL A 618 -62.80 20.23 -21.97
C VAL A 618 -63.19 21.40 -21.03
N VAL A 619 -62.16 22.18 -20.67
CA VAL A 619 -62.07 23.67 -20.57
C VAL A 619 -63.11 24.48 -19.75
N LEU A 620 -62.62 25.36 -18.85
CA LEU A 620 -62.87 26.83 -18.76
C LEU A 620 -62.26 27.38 -17.42
N ARG A 621 -61.91 28.67 -17.20
CA ARG A 621 -61.22 29.72 -17.99
C ARG A 621 -61.02 30.99 -17.13
N ARG A 622 -59.81 31.60 -17.06
CA ARG A 622 -59.57 33.07 -17.13
C ARG A 622 -58.10 33.47 -16.90
N GLY A 623 -57.75 34.63 -17.46
CA GLY A 623 -56.58 35.46 -17.21
C GLY A 623 -56.75 36.77 -18.02
N TYR A 624 -55.96 37.82 -17.75
CA TYR A 624 -55.53 38.89 -18.68
C TYR A 624 -54.86 40.06 -17.92
N GLY A 625 -53.85 40.70 -18.52
CA GLY A 625 -53.14 41.89 -18.02
C GLY A 625 -51.70 41.92 -18.57
N ASN A 626 -51.23 43.05 -19.13
CA ASN A 626 -49.97 43.11 -19.90
C ASN A 626 -49.42 44.56 -20.04
N LEU A 627 -48.20 44.69 -20.58
CA LEU A 627 -47.51 45.88 -21.14
C LEU A 627 -46.70 46.81 -20.20
N GLY A 628 -45.52 47.25 -20.69
CA GLY A 628 -44.72 48.38 -20.15
C GLY A 628 -43.21 48.34 -20.53
N ASN A 629 -42.76 49.18 -21.49
CA ASN A 629 -41.34 49.31 -21.93
C ASN A 629 -40.69 50.64 -21.43
N GLY A 630 -39.34 50.75 -21.41
CA GLY A 630 -38.66 52.03 -21.11
C GLY A 630 -37.10 52.07 -21.11
N GLU A 631 -36.48 52.05 -22.29
CA GLU A 631 -35.24 52.76 -22.73
C GLU A 631 -34.05 53.18 -21.80
N ARG A 632 -32.85 52.60 -22.09
CA ARG A 632 -31.57 53.21 -22.59
C ARG A 632 -30.61 54.12 -21.76
N GLN A 633 -29.34 54.13 -22.24
CA GLN A 633 -28.19 55.07 -22.02
C GLN A 633 -27.42 55.05 -20.68
N ASP A 634 -26.15 55.52 -20.57
CA ASP A 634 -24.93 55.43 -21.43
C ASP A 634 -23.69 56.01 -20.66
N MET A 635 -22.44 55.74 -21.10
CA MET A 635 -21.14 56.31 -20.60
C MET A 635 -20.79 55.99 -19.11
N GLY A 636 -19.57 56.12 -18.57
CA GLY A 636 -18.22 56.54 -19.01
C GLY A 636 -17.46 57.15 -17.78
N ASP A 637 -16.13 57.27 -17.65
CA ASP A 637 -14.93 56.81 -18.39
C ASP A 637 -13.68 56.97 -17.46
N GLY A 638 -12.50 56.41 -17.79
CA GLY A 638 -11.20 56.73 -17.13
C GLY A 638 -10.12 55.64 -17.14
N GLY A 639 -8.89 55.94 -17.60
CA GLY A 639 -7.79 54.98 -17.75
C GLY A 639 -6.41 55.40 -17.19
N SER A 640 -5.33 54.93 -17.84
CA SER A 640 -3.88 55.00 -17.47
C SER A 640 -3.38 53.93 -16.48
N GLY A 641 -2.11 53.47 -16.52
CA GLY A 641 -0.96 53.90 -17.33
C GLY A 641 0.11 52.81 -17.57
N LYS A 642 1.23 53.19 -18.22
CA LYS A 642 2.34 52.30 -18.67
C LYS A 642 3.32 51.89 -17.56
N PHE A 643 4.14 50.86 -17.83
CA PHE A 643 5.60 50.93 -17.63
C PHE A 643 6.35 50.00 -18.63
N ASP A 644 7.69 50.01 -18.59
CA ASP A 644 8.55 49.86 -19.77
C ASP A 644 9.23 48.50 -20.00
N ALA A 645 9.95 48.39 -21.13
CA ALA A 645 10.59 47.20 -21.66
C ALA A 645 12.07 47.02 -21.22
N GLY A 646 12.61 45.83 -21.46
CA GLY A 646 14.05 45.53 -21.40
C GLY A 646 14.40 44.29 -22.23
N GLY A 647 15.59 44.25 -22.86
CA GLY A 647 16.00 43.09 -23.65
C GLY A 647 17.44 43.10 -24.17
N ASN A 648 17.97 41.90 -24.42
CA ASN A 648 19.18 41.53 -25.18
C ASN A 648 18.94 40.09 -25.68
N LYS A 649 19.30 39.59 -26.88
CA LYS A 649 20.39 39.82 -27.85
C LYS A 649 21.74 39.18 -27.50
N GLY A 650 22.24 38.34 -28.43
CA GLY A 650 23.50 37.59 -28.36
C GLY A 650 23.29 36.13 -27.95
N LEU A 651 23.83 35.10 -28.63
CA LEU A 651 24.77 35.08 -29.77
C LEU A 651 24.43 33.92 -30.73
N ALA A 652 24.96 33.92 -31.96
CA ALA A 652 24.78 32.83 -32.93
C ALA A 652 26.04 32.61 -33.81
N ALA A 653 26.42 31.34 -33.99
CA ALA A 653 27.36 30.82 -35.00
C ALA A 653 27.07 29.30 -35.15
N VAL A 654 26.65 28.76 -36.31
CA VAL A 654 27.42 28.52 -37.56
C VAL A 654 28.47 27.41 -37.32
N LEU A 655 28.33 26.21 -37.90
CA LEU A 655 28.47 25.94 -39.35
C LEU A 655 27.45 24.97 -39.99
N GLN A 656 27.29 25.19 -41.31
CA GLN A 656 26.66 24.36 -42.36
C GLN A 656 27.68 23.30 -42.91
N PRO A 657 27.43 22.43 -43.94
CA PRO A 657 26.47 22.58 -45.06
C PRO A 657 25.76 21.36 -45.70
N CYS A 658 24.71 21.68 -46.46
CA CYS A 658 24.26 21.14 -47.76
C CYS A 658 23.99 19.63 -48.00
N ILE A 659 22.69 19.34 -48.17
CA ILE A 659 22.13 18.30 -49.05
C ILE A 659 22.47 18.59 -50.53
N ASN A 660 22.75 17.57 -51.35
CA ASN A 660 22.30 17.58 -52.75
C ASN A 660 22.20 16.20 -53.45
N LYS A 661 20.95 15.86 -53.84
CA LYS A 661 20.48 15.08 -55.01
C LYS A 661 21.46 14.14 -55.76
N ARG A 662 21.01 12.88 -55.94
CA ARG A 662 20.96 12.23 -57.27
C ARG A 662 19.78 11.26 -57.42
N LYS A 663 19.62 10.65 -58.59
CA LYS A 663 18.35 10.18 -59.17
C LYS A 663 18.59 9.07 -60.21
N GLU A 664 18.05 7.87 -59.99
CA GLU A 664 17.80 6.73 -60.91
C GLU A 664 17.12 5.65 -60.04
N ARG A 665 16.06 4.89 -60.36
CA ARG A 665 15.23 4.58 -61.56
C ARG A 665 15.68 3.40 -62.45
N GLU A 666 14.91 2.30 -62.37
CA GLU A 666 14.78 1.19 -63.37
C GLU A 666 16.06 0.32 -63.58
N ASP A 667 16.03 -1.00 -63.86
CA ASP A 667 14.94 -1.99 -64.05
C ASP A 667 15.44 -3.46 -63.81
N SER A 668 14.50 -4.42 -63.76
CA SER A 668 14.52 -5.87 -64.09
C SER A 668 15.67 -6.85 -63.73
N GLY A 669 15.24 -8.07 -63.35
CA GLY A 669 16.04 -9.30 -63.25
C GLY A 669 15.17 -10.49 -62.82
N VAL A 670 15.00 -11.51 -63.68
CA VAL A 670 13.96 -12.57 -63.57
C VAL A 670 14.53 -13.96 -63.95
N ASP A 671 13.86 -15.02 -63.50
CA ASP A 671 14.16 -16.46 -63.64
C ASP A 671 15.43 -16.95 -62.89
N GLY A 672 15.55 -18.19 -62.42
CA GLY A 672 14.73 -19.42 -62.55
C GLY A 672 15.69 -20.63 -62.72
N SER A 673 15.35 -21.90 -62.52
CA SER A 673 14.21 -22.63 -61.91
C SER A 673 14.68 -24.09 -61.63
N GLY A 674 14.00 -24.87 -60.77
CA GLY A 674 14.37 -26.29 -60.56
C GLY A 674 13.73 -26.94 -59.32
N SER A 675 13.22 -28.17 -59.45
CA SER A 675 12.24 -28.75 -58.51
C SER A 675 12.48 -30.24 -58.19
N ASN A 676 11.66 -30.78 -57.26
CA ASN A 676 11.32 -32.20 -57.02
C ASN A 676 12.27 -33.07 -56.19
N ALA A 677 11.80 -34.08 -55.43
CA ALA A 677 10.43 -34.38 -54.93
C ALA A 677 10.42 -35.51 -53.86
N GLY A 678 9.27 -35.68 -53.17
CA GLY A 678 8.91 -36.87 -52.38
C GLY A 678 8.51 -36.55 -50.93
N GLY A 679 7.43 -37.07 -50.34
CA GLY A 679 6.34 -37.95 -50.85
C GLY A 679 5.14 -37.92 -49.88
N SER A 680 3.99 -38.53 -50.20
CA SER A 680 2.72 -38.30 -49.46
C SER A 680 1.89 -39.54 -49.07
N CYS A 681 1.18 -39.44 -47.94
CA CYS A 681 -0.14 -40.05 -47.67
C CYS A 681 -0.73 -39.49 -46.35
N GLY A 682 -2.04 -39.29 -46.15
CA GLY A 682 -3.14 -39.26 -47.12
C GLY A 682 -4.44 -39.92 -46.63
N PHE A 683 -5.46 -39.14 -46.24
CA PHE A 683 -6.85 -39.63 -46.06
C PHE A 683 -7.92 -38.57 -46.40
N ARG A 684 -9.13 -39.04 -46.76
CA ARG A 684 -10.31 -38.26 -47.21
C ARG A 684 -11.24 -37.95 -46.01
N ALA A 685 -11.95 -36.82 -45.87
CA ALA A 685 -12.72 -35.94 -46.78
C ALA A 685 -14.16 -36.41 -47.11
N VAL A 686 -15.17 -35.61 -46.71
CA VAL A 686 -16.56 -35.56 -47.25
C VAL A 686 -17.07 -34.10 -47.16
N LYS A 687 -17.90 -33.66 -48.12
CA LYS A 687 -18.60 -32.35 -48.12
C LYS A 687 -20.06 -32.50 -47.65
N ALA A 688 -20.61 -31.41 -47.10
CA ALA A 688 -22.03 -31.07 -47.19
C ALA A 688 -22.15 -29.62 -47.72
N ALA A 689 -23.30 -29.22 -48.29
CA ALA A 689 -23.42 -27.98 -49.04
C ALA A 689 -24.78 -27.28 -48.88
N ASN A 690 -24.76 -25.97 -49.14
CA ASN A 690 -25.87 -25.07 -49.51
C ASN A 690 -27.20 -25.16 -48.73
N GLN A 691 -27.58 -24.04 -48.10
CA GLN A 691 -28.62 -23.18 -48.69
C GLN A 691 -28.48 -21.73 -48.23
N ALA A 692 -28.99 -20.80 -49.02
CA ALA A 692 -28.92 -19.36 -48.78
C ALA A 692 -30.32 -18.75 -48.66
N VAL A 693 -30.45 -17.65 -47.92
CA VAL A 693 -31.64 -16.80 -47.88
C VAL A 693 -31.24 -15.39 -48.32
N GLN A 694 -31.88 -14.89 -49.38
CA GLN A 694 -31.69 -13.51 -49.85
C GLN A 694 -32.54 -12.53 -49.02
N VAL A 695 -32.00 -11.33 -48.75
CA VAL A 695 -32.82 -10.11 -48.71
C VAL A 695 -32.15 -9.00 -49.53
N LYS A 696 -32.58 -8.92 -50.79
CA LYS A 696 -32.66 -7.73 -51.67
C LYS A 696 -31.76 -6.52 -51.37
N SER A 697 -30.78 -6.31 -52.23
CA SER A 697 -30.38 -4.95 -52.62
C SER A 697 -31.52 -4.25 -53.37
N LEU A 698 -31.76 -2.96 -53.09
CA LEU A 698 -32.49 -2.08 -54.00
C LEU A 698 -31.53 -1.01 -54.52
N ALA A 699 -31.03 -1.22 -55.75
CA ALA A 699 -30.22 -0.26 -56.46
C ALA A 699 -30.97 0.15 -57.73
N THR A 700 -31.60 1.33 -57.69
CA THR A 700 -32.12 2.00 -58.89
C THR A 700 -30.98 2.75 -59.56
N ALA A 701 -30.58 2.33 -60.75
CA ALA A 701 -29.59 3.05 -61.55
C ALA A 701 -30.18 4.38 -62.05
N GLY A 702 -29.42 5.48 -61.91
CA GLY A 702 -29.89 6.83 -62.23
C GLY A 702 -28.77 7.86 -62.23
N GLU A 703 -28.07 7.93 -63.36
CA GLU A 703 -27.29 9.08 -63.85
C GLU A 703 -26.09 9.61 -63.03
N THR A 704 -25.22 10.36 -63.72
CA THR A 704 -23.95 10.85 -63.21
C THR A 704 -24.09 12.20 -62.51
N HIS A 705 -23.72 12.26 -61.23
CA HIS A 705 -23.34 13.51 -60.58
C HIS A 705 -22.03 13.30 -59.82
N LEU A 706 -21.07 14.21 -60.00
CA LEU A 706 -19.91 14.28 -59.11
C LEU A 706 -20.35 14.91 -57.78
N SER A 707 -20.77 14.08 -56.83
CA SER A 707 -20.82 14.50 -55.43
C SER A 707 -19.39 14.61 -54.91
N SER A 708 -18.93 15.83 -54.60
CA SER A 708 -17.73 16.00 -53.79
C SER A 708 -17.95 15.33 -52.44
N GLU A 709 -17.17 14.30 -52.13
CA GLU A 709 -17.23 13.63 -50.83
C GLU A 709 -16.99 14.67 -49.73
N CYS A 710 -18.00 14.90 -48.89
CA CYS A 710 -17.88 15.82 -47.77
C CYS A 710 -16.87 15.25 -46.79
N LYS A 711 -15.71 15.90 -46.66
CA LYS A 711 -14.61 15.42 -45.82
C LYS A 711 -15.09 15.30 -44.38
N THR A 712 -15.13 14.07 -43.87
CA THR A 712 -15.53 13.75 -42.49
C THR A 712 -14.31 13.35 -41.67
N TRP A 713 -14.44 13.45 -40.35
CA TRP A 713 -13.41 13.01 -39.40
C TRP A 713 -14.07 12.17 -38.30
N LYS A 714 -13.40 11.09 -37.90
CA LYS A 714 -13.90 10.09 -36.95
C LYS A 714 -13.09 10.08 -35.65
N PHE A 715 -13.79 10.12 -34.52
CA PHE A 715 -13.22 10.13 -33.18
C PHE A 715 -13.74 8.94 -32.38
N LEU A 716 -12.84 8.10 -31.88
CA LEU A 716 -13.17 6.92 -31.07
C LEU A 716 -12.86 7.17 -29.59
N SER A 717 -13.78 6.81 -28.69
CA SER A 717 -13.50 6.65 -27.26
C SER A 717 -13.80 5.22 -26.81
N TYR A 718 -12.96 4.63 -25.95
CA TYR A 718 -13.15 3.25 -25.49
C TYR A 718 -12.38 2.97 -24.17
N ASN A 719 -13.07 2.60 -23.10
CA ASN A 719 -12.45 1.92 -21.96
C ASN A 719 -12.10 0.47 -22.33
N VAL A 720 -10.81 0.13 -22.32
CA VAL A 720 -10.31 -1.17 -22.81
C VAL A 720 -10.08 -2.19 -21.70
N TRP A 721 -10.16 -1.79 -20.43
CA TRP A 721 -9.86 -2.67 -19.33
C TRP A 721 -11.04 -3.54 -18.93
N PHE A 722 -10.76 -4.84 -18.92
CA PHE A 722 -11.52 -5.84 -18.21
C PHE A 722 -10.55 -6.98 -17.95
N ARG A 723 -10.43 -7.46 -16.70
CA ARG A 723 -9.74 -8.69 -16.27
C ARG A 723 -8.67 -9.25 -17.23
N GLU A 724 -7.39 -8.95 -17.01
CA GLU A 724 -6.31 -9.44 -17.92
C GLU A 724 -6.24 -10.97 -18.04
N ASP A 725 -6.65 -11.73 -17.01
CA ASP A 725 -6.72 -13.20 -17.04
C ASP A 725 -7.67 -13.75 -18.13
N LEU A 726 -8.64 -12.94 -18.56
CA LEU A 726 -9.71 -13.34 -19.46
C LEU A 726 -9.32 -13.04 -20.92
N GLU A 727 -8.53 -13.94 -21.52
CA GLU A 727 -8.29 -14.02 -22.98
C GLU A 727 -7.82 -12.70 -23.63
N MET A 728 -7.05 -11.90 -22.89
CA MET A 728 -6.59 -10.55 -23.25
C MET A 728 -6.12 -10.41 -24.70
N HIS A 729 -5.24 -11.28 -25.17
CA HIS A 729 -4.69 -11.21 -26.53
C HIS A 729 -5.77 -11.31 -27.62
N LYS A 730 -6.82 -12.13 -27.42
CA LYS A 730 -7.92 -12.28 -28.38
C LYS A 730 -8.86 -11.08 -28.34
N ARG A 731 -9.10 -10.51 -27.15
CA ARG A 731 -9.89 -9.28 -26.97
C ARG A 731 -9.21 -8.06 -27.60
N MET A 732 -7.93 -7.84 -27.29
CA MET A 732 -7.16 -6.74 -27.87
C MET A 732 -6.98 -6.89 -29.39
N LYS A 733 -6.88 -8.12 -29.92
CA LYS A 733 -6.97 -8.36 -31.37
C LYS A 733 -8.34 -7.97 -31.93
N ALA A 734 -9.45 -8.42 -31.32
CA ALA A 734 -10.79 -8.08 -31.80
C ALA A 734 -11.07 -6.56 -31.76
N LEU A 735 -10.51 -5.85 -30.78
CA LEU A 735 -10.51 -4.38 -30.76
C LEU A 735 -9.65 -3.79 -31.89
N GLY A 736 -8.48 -4.38 -32.18
CA GLY A 736 -7.69 -4.06 -33.36
C GLY A 736 -8.46 -4.26 -34.68
N ASP A 737 -9.22 -5.35 -34.80
CA ASP A 737 -10.06 -5.63 -35.97
C ASP A 737 -11.16 -4.55 -36.14
N LEU A 738 -11.72 -4.01 -35.04
CA LEU A 738 -12.63 -2.86 -35.06
C LEU A 738 -11.93 -1.55 -35.47
N ILE A 739 -10.70 -1.31 -35.00
CA ILE A 739 -9.90 -0.13 -35.36
C ILE A 739 -9.55 -0.16 -36.86
N GLU A 740 -9.28 -1.33 -37.43
CA GLU A 740 -9.05 -1.50 -38.88
C GLU A 740 -10.34 -1.34 -39.69
N LEU A 741 -11.49 -1.81 -39.18
CA LEU A 741 -12.81 -1.67 -39.82
C LEU A 741 -13.30 -0.22 -39.88
N HIS A 742 -13.35 0.49 -38.73
CA HIS A 742 -13.93 1.84 -38.66
C HIS A 742 -12.93 2.93 -39.05
N SER A 743 -11.62 2.66 -38.94
CA SER A 743 -10.49 3.54 -39.26
C SER A 743 -10.64 4.97 -38.72
N PRO A 744 -10.84 5.17 -37.39
CA PRO A 744 -10.96 6.49 -36.77
C PRO A 744 -9.71 7.37 -36.98
N ASP A 745 -9.87 8.68 -37.10
CA ASP A 745 -8.76 9.62 -37.28
C ASP A 745 -8.07 9.98 -35.96
N VAL A 746 -8.83 10.02 -34.86
CA VAL A 746 -8.29 10.14 -33.49
C VAL A 746 -8.97 9.09 -32.61
N MET A 747 -8.19 8.45 -31.73
CA MET A 747 -8.66 7.47 -30.75
C MET A 747 -8.23 7.91 -29.36
N CYS A 748 -9.12 7.76 -28.38
CA CYS A 748 -8.90 8.06 -26.97
C CYS A 748 -9.25 6.81 -26.15
N PHE A 749 -8.25 6.13 -25.62
CA PHE A 749 -8.43 4.92 -24.81
C PHE A 749 -8.29 5.22 -23.32
N GLN A 750 -9.14 4.59 -22.52
CA GLN A 750 -9.13 4.67 -21.06
C GLN A 750 -8.77 3.29 -20.47
N GLU A 751 -8.14 3.31 -19.28
CA GLU A 751 -7.60 2.13 -18.60
C GLU A 751 -6.64 1.26 -19.46
N VAL A 752 -5.77 1.91 -20.24
CA VAL A 752 -4.72 1.21 -20.96
C VAL A 752 -3.65 0.74 -19.97
N THR A 753 -3.42 -0.57 -19.88
CA THR A 753 -2.33 -1.15 -19.09
C THR A 753 -1.07 -1.33 -19.96
N PRO A 754 0.12 -1.50 -19.36
CA PRO A 754 1.34 -1.84 -20.11
C PRO A 754 1.18 -3.11 -20.98
N SER A 755 0.38 -4.09 -20.52
CA SER A 755 0.02 -5.29 -21.27
C SER A 755 -0.74 -4.95 -22.56
N PHE A 756 -1.77 -4.11 -22.48
CA PHE A 756 -2.56 -3.71 -23.65
C PHE A 756 -1.74 -2.84 -24.61
N TYR A 757 -0.95 -1.88 -24.09
CA TYR A 757 -0.02 -1.06 -24.87
C TYR A 757 0.94 -1.94 -25.68
N GLY A 758 1.54 -2.96 -25.05
CA GLY A 758 2.45 -3.89 -25.69
C GLY A 758 1.81 -4.77 -26.79
N ILE A 759 0.49 -4.93 -26.79
CA ILE A 759 -0.26 -5.61 -27.87
C ILE A 759 -0.62 -4.63 -28.99
N PHE A 760 -1.10 -3.43 -28.65
CA PHE A 760 -1.41 -2.38 -29.63
C PHE A 760 -0.17 -1.96 -30.41
N HIS A 761 0.96 -1.71 -29.75
CA HIS A 761 2.24 -1.36 -30.39
C HIS A 761 2.74 -2.40 -31.40
N LYS A 762 2.41 -3.69 -31.19
CA LYS A 762 2.76 -4.80 -32.11
C LYS A 762 1.77 -4.97 -33.26
N SER A 763 0.65 -4.24 -33.26
CA SER A 763 -0.43 -4.42 -34.23
C SER A 763 -0.14 -3.72 -35.58
N SER A 764 -0.62 -4.32 -36.66
CA SER A 764 -0.51 -3.83 -38.05
C SER A 764 -0.88 -2.36 -38.21
N TRP A 765 -1.97 -1.94 -37.57
CA TRP A 765 -2.53 -0.60 -37.67
C TRP A 765 -1.75 0.47 -36.91
N TRP A 766 -0.91 0.13 -35.92
CA TRP A 766 -0.24 1.09 -35.02
C TRP A 766 0.56 2.14 -35.78
N LYS A 767 1.33 1.69 -36.78
CA LYS A 767 2.20 2.53 -37.63
C LYS A 767 1.48 3.60 -38.46
N ARG A 768 0.16 3.68 -38.39
CA ARG A 768 -0.67 4.71 -39.04
C ARG A 768 -1.05 5.86 -38.10
N TYR A 769 -0.65 5.81 -36.83
CA TYR A 769 -1.01 6.76 -35.79
C TYR A 769 0.23 7.27 -35.06
N CYS A 770 0.26 8.56 -34.72
CA CYS A 770 1.12 9.13 -33.70
C CYS A 770 0.49 8.87 -32.32
N CYS A 771 1.30 8.52 -31.32
CA CYS A 771 0.85 8.25 -29.94
C CYS A 771 1.14 9.44 -29.02
N SER A 772 0.29 9.64 -28.00
CA SER A 772 0.52 10.62 -26.92
C SER A 772 1.57 10.19 -25.90
N ILE A 773 1.95 8.91 -25.92
CA ILE A 773 2.86 8.28 -24.97
C ILE A 773 4.26 8.17 -25.63
N PRO A 774 5.34 8.65 -24.98
CA PRO A 774 6.70 8.46 -25.48
C PRO A 774 7.15 7.00 -25.35
N ASP A 775 7.90 6.49 -26.34
CA ASP A 775 8.44 5.12 -26.32
C ASP A 775 9.43 4.83 -25.18
N GLU A 776 9.90 5.87 -24.48
CA GLU A 776 10.90 5.79 -23.39
C GLU A 776 10.29 5.87 -21.97
N THR A 777 8.98 6.10 -21.80
CA THR A 777 8.39 6.24 -20.45
C THR A 777 8.14 4.89 -19.78
N ALA A 778 8.85 4.63 -18.67
CA ALA A 778 8.49 3.57 -17.73
C ALA A 778 7.18 3.91 -17.02
N PHE A 779 6.10 3.15 -17.28
CA PHE A 779 4.75 3.38 -16.78
C PHE A 779 4.68 3.26 -15.24
N PRO A 780 4.46 4.35 -14.46
CA PRO A 780 4.52 4.30 -13.00
C PRO A 780 3.22 3.84 -12.31
N GLY A 781 2.21 3.40 -13.07
CA GLY A 781 0.88 3.08 -12.56
C GLY A 781 0.22 1.94 -13.32
N ALA A 782 -0.79 1.32 -12.70
CA ALA A 782 -1.43 0.10 -13.22
C ALA A 782 -2.14 0.32 -14.57
N TYR A 783 -2.69 1.50 -14.82
CA TYR A 783 -3.30 1.89 -16.09
C TYR A 783 -3.25 3.40 -16.32
N PHE A 784 -3.44 3.83 -17.57
CA PHE A 784 -3.38 5.24 -18.00
C PHE A 784 -4.36 5.55 -19.13
N CYS A 785 -4.49 6.83 -19.51
CA CYS A 785 -5.19 7.26 -20.72
C CYS A 785 -4.21 7.40 -21.90
N MET A 786 -4.62 6.99 -23.10
CA MET A 786 -3.78 7.02 -24.30
C MET A 786 -4.53 7.64 -25.47
N GLN A 787 -3.91 8.60 -26.17
CA GLN A 787 -4.46 9.19 -27.39
C GLN A 787 -3.60 8.81 -28.61
N LEU A 788 -4.26 8.46 -29.71
CA LEU A 788 -3.63 8.06 -30.98
C LEU A 788 -4.25 8.85 -32.14
N SER A 789 -3.45 9.44 -33.02
CA SER A 789 -3.92 10.34 -34.09
C SER A 789 -3.31 10.02 -35.45
N LYS A 790 -4.13 9.91 -36.50
CA LYS A 790 -3.67 9.97 -37.91
C LYS A 790 -3.37 11.40 -38.35
N LEU A 791 -4.05 12.38 -37.74
CA LEU A 791 -3.89 13.80 -38.04
C LEU A 791 -2.59 14.32 -37.41
N PRO A 792 -1.90 15.30 -38.03
CA PRO A 792 -0.75 15.96 -37.40
C PRO A 792 -1.14 16.52 -36.03
N VAL A 793 -0.28 16.34 -35.03
CA VAL A 793 -0.51 16.80 -33.66
C VAL A 793 0.53 17.88 -33.33
N LYS A 794 0.07 19.04 -32.87
CA LYS A 794 0.92 20.19 -32.52
C LYS A 794 1.45 20.07 -31.09
N SER A 795 0.63 19.55 -30.18
CA SER A 795 1.05 19.22 -28.82
C SER A 795 0.21 18.09 -28.21
N TYR A 796 0.82 17.36 -27.28
CA TYR A 796 0.13 16.53 -26.30
C TYR A 796 0.44 17.09 -24.91
N SER A 797 -0.54 17.10 -24.01
CA SER A 797 -0.34 17.44 -22.60
C SER A 797 -1.38 16.74 -21.74
N CYS A 798 -1.03 16.37 -20.51
CA CYS A 798 -2.00 15.92 -19.51
C CYS A 798 -1.92 16.81 -18.26
N LYS A 799 -3.06 17.00 -17.61
CA LYS A 799 -3.23 17.87 -16.45
C LYS A 799 -4.00 17.13 -15.34
N PRO A 800 -3.39 16.88 -14.16
CA PRO A 800 -4.10 16.26 -13.05
C PRO A 800 -5.22 17.15 -12.53
N PHE A 801 -6.30 16.56 -12.01
CA PHE A 801 -7.36 17.30 -11.34
C PHE A 801 -7.02 17.53 -9.87
N HIS A 802 -7.18 18.77 -9.40
CA HIS A 802 -6.85 19.20 -8.04
C HIS A 802 -7.63 18.46 -6.93
N ASN A 803 -8.75 17.81 -7.27
CA ASN A 803 -9.65 17.13 -6.35
C ASN A 803 -9.75 15.61 -6.58
N SER A 804 -8.90 15.01 -7.40
CA SER A 804 -8.92 13.56 -7.61
C SER A 804 -8.28 12.80 -6.44
N ILE A 805 -8.81 11.63 -6.13
CA ILE A 805 -8.32 10.69 -5.11
C ILE A 805 -7.60 9.53 -5.82
N MET A 806 -8.09 9.11 -6.99
CA MET A 806 -7.53 8.09 -7.88
C MET A 806 -6.49 8.62 -8.89
N GLY A 807 -5.91 9.80 -8.66
CA GLY A 807 -4.88 10.39 -9.53
C GLY A 807 -5.36 10.74 -10.95
N ARG A 808 -6.65 11.02 -11.14
CA ARG A 808 -7.26 11.31 -12.46
C ARG A 808 -6.71 12.59 -13.08
N GLU A 809 -6.59 12.56 -14.40
CA GLU A 809 -6.10 13.67 -15.21
C GLU A 809 -6.93 13.88 -16.48
N LEU A 810 -6.85 15.09 -17.03
CA LEU A 810 -7.32 15.45 -18.36
C LEU A 810 -6.13 15.45 -19.33
N CYS A 811 -6.05 14.44 -20.20
CA CYS A 811 -5.13 14.42 -21.33
C CYS A 811 -5.74 15.17 -22.52
N ILE A 812 -4.88 15.81 -23.33
CA ILE A 812 -5.26 16.76 -24.36
C ILE A 812 -4.32 16.62 -25.55
N ALA A 813 -4.89 16.46 -26.74
CA ALA A 813 -4.19 16.51 -28.02
C ALA A 813 -4.67 17.72 -28.85
N GLU A 814 -3.74 18.55 -29.31
CA GLU A 814 -4.00 19.65 -30.24
C GLU A 814 -3.77 19.15 -31.67
N VAL A 815 -4.84 18.77 -32.38
CA VAL A 815 -4.76 18.13 -33.71
C VAL A 815 -5.04 19.12 -34.84
N GLU A 816 -4.35 18.97 -35.97
CA GLU A 816 -4.55 19.80 -37.16
C GLU A 816 -5.47 19.09 -38.17
N VAL A 817 -6.69 19.61 -38.31
CA VAL A 817 -7.79 18.97 -39.04
C VAL A 817 -7.79 19.37 -40.53
N GLN A 818 -7.37 20.62 -40.77
CA GLN A 818 -6.96 21.21 -42.05
C GLN A 818 -5.82 22.20 -41.76
N PRO A 819 -5.01 22.63 -42.76
CA PRO A 819 -3.98 23.65 -42.55
C PRO A 819 -4.55 24.89 -41.84
N ASP A 820 -3.85 25.36 -40.81
CA ASP A 820 -4.23 26.48 -39.93
C ASP A 820 -5.53 26.30 -39.11
N MET A 821 -6.25 25.17 -39.26
CA MET A 821 -7.45 24.84 -38.49
C MET A 821 -7.17 23.73 -37.47
N THR A 822 -7.02 24.15 -36.21
CA THR A 822 -6.77 23.28 -35.05
C THR A 822 -8.06 22.88 -34.34
N MET A 823 -8.07 21.66 -33.79
CA MET A 823 -9.11 21.14 -32.91
C MET A 823 -8.45 20.56 -31.64
N VAL A 824 -9.09 20.75 -30.50
CA VAL A 824 -8.59 20.23 -29.22
C VAL A 824 -9.39 18.99 -28.84
N VAL A 825 -8.71 17.84 -28.73
CA VAL A 825 -9.30 16.57 -28.32
C VAL A 825 -8.86 16.27 -26.89
N GLY A 826 -9.75 16.53 -25.93
CA GLY A 826 -9.55 16.15 -24.54
C GLY A 826 -10.03 14.72 -24.28
N THR A 827 -9.30 13.98 -23.44
CA THR A 827 -9.79 12.72 -22.86
C THR A 827 -9.43 12.58 -21.39
N SER A 828 -10.27 11.85 -20.66
CA SER A 828 -10.07 11.58 -19.25
C SER A 828 -10.81 10.31 -18.84
N HIS A 829 -10.28 9.64 -17.81
CA HIS A 829 -11.04 8.75 -16.97
C HIS A 829 -11.37 9.52 -15.69
N LEU A 830 -12.64 9.84 -15.43
CA LEU A 830 -13.03 10.60 -14.22
C LEU A 830 -13.06 9.71 -12.97
N GLU A 831 -13.31 10.31 -11.79
CA GLU A 831 -13.41 9.58 -10.52
C GLU A 831 -14.48 8.48 -10.57
N SER A 832 -14.10 7.23 -10.33
CA SER A 832 -14.97 6.06 -10.51
C SER A 832 -15.68 5.68 -9.20
N PRO A 833 -16.97 5.26 -9.20
CA PRO A 833 -17.64 4.80 -7.99
C PRO A 833 -16.91 3.60 -7.34
N CYS A 834 -16.48 3.74 -6.08
CA CYS A 834 -15.71 2.73 -5.37
C CYS A 834 -16.50 2.15 -4.18
N PRO A 835 -17.26 1.06 -4.37
CA PRO A 835 -17.96 0.36 -3.28
C PRO A 835 -16.96 -0.51 -2.47
N ALA A 836 -16.08 0.13 -1.72
CA ALA A 836 -14.99 -0.47 -0.95
C ALA A 836 -14.90 0.10 0.49
N PRO A 837 -14.14 -0.53 1.41
CA PRO A 837 -13.82 0.08 2.70
C PRO A 837 -13.10 1.43 2.53
N PRO A 838 -13.32 2.42 3.42
CA PRO A 838 -14.05 2.32 4.69
C PRO A 838 -15.58 2.44 4.59
N THR A 839 -16.13 2.98 3.50
CA THR A 839 -17.58 3.26 3.37
C THR A 839 -18.11 2.83 2.01
N TRP A 840 -19.04 1.86 2.02
CA TRP A 840 -19.45 1.06 0.85
C TRP A 840 -20.27 1.82 -0.22
N ASP A 841 -20.38 3.13 -0.08
CA ASP A 841 -21.23 4.08 -0.80
C ASP A 841 -20.44 5.26 -1.40
N GLN A 842 -19.10 5.17 -1.50
CA GLN A 842 -18.24 6.17 -2.15
C GLN A 842 -18.48 6.22 -3.66
N MET A 843 -19.56 6.88 -4.08
CA MET A 843 -19.89 7.10 -5.50
C MET A 843 -19.06 8.21 -6.15
N PHE A 844 -18.24 8.94 -5.37
CA PHE A 844 -17.38 10.07 -5.77
C PHE A 844 -18.05 11.09 -6.70
N SER A 845 -19.35 11.31 -6.50
CA SER A 845 -20.19 12.13 -7.38
C SER A 845 -19.80 13.61 -7.34
N LYS A 846 -19.50 14.16 -6.16
CA LYS A 846 -19.09 15.57 -6.02
C LYS A 846 -17.76 15.82 -6.71
N GLU A 847 -16.86 14.86 -6.59
CA GLU A 847 -15.49 14.87 -7.09
C GLU A 847 -15.50 14.78 -8.62
N ARG A 848 -16.23 13.81 -9.19
CA ARG A 848 -16.48 13.65 -10.63
C ARG A 848 -17.19 14.87 -11.25
N VAL A 849 -18.21 15.42 -10.57
CA VAL A 849 -18.89 16.66 -10.99
C VAL A 849 -17.96 17.87 -10.97
N ALA A 850 -17.03 17.97 -10.01
CA ALA A 850 -16.03 19.02 -9.96
C ALA A 850 -14.99 18.87 -11.09
N GLN A 851 -14.51 17.66 -11.36
CA GLN A 851 -13.57 17.36 -12.44
C GLN A 851 -14.16 17.67 -13.82
N ALA A 852 -15.41 17.27 -14.08
CA ALA A 852 -16.11 17.60 -15.33
C ALA A 852 -16.25 19.13 -15.51
N LYS A 853 -16.57 19.86 -14.43
CA LYS A 853 -16.61 21.34 -14.45
C LYS A 853 -15.23 21.95 -14.69
N GLU A 854 -14.17 21.40 -14.12
CA GLU A 854 -12.80 21.86 -14.37
C GLU A 854 -12.37 21.60 -15.82
N ALA A 855 -12.66 20.41 -16.36
CA ALA A 855 -12.32 20.03 -17.72
C ALA A 855 -13.03 20.92 -18.77
N VAL A 856 -14.35 21.05 -18.67
CA VAL A 856 -15.14 21.90 -19.59
C VAL A 856 -14.64 23.34 -19.53
N ARG A 857 -14.43 23.92 -18.34
CA ARG A 857 -13.90 25.29 -18.18
C ARG A 857 -12.47 25.47 -18.70
N PHE A 858 -11.62 24.45 -18.61
CA PHE A 858 -10.24 24.53 -19.12
C PHE A 858 -10.19 24.45 -20.65
N LEU A 859 -11.07 23.65 -21.25
CA LEU A 859 -11.16 23.46 -22.70
C LEU A 859 -11.98 24.58 -23.39
N GLU A 860 -12.88 25.24 -22.67
CA GLU A 860 -13.78 26.32 -23.14
C GLU A 860 -13.06 27.44 -23.91
N LYS A 861 -11.79 27.71 -23.59
CA LYS A 861 -10.92 28.71 -24.24
C LYS A 861 -10.70 28.49 -25.75
N ASN A 862 -11.00 27.30 -26.28
CA ASN A 862 -10.73 26.91 -27.67
C ASN A 862 -12.01 26.99 -28.54
N GLN A 863 -11.85 27.18 -29.86
CA GLN A 863 -13.00 27.34 -30.78
C GLN A 863 -13.65 26.00 -31.19
N ASN A 864 -12.86 24.94 -31.36
CA ASN A 864 -13.34 23.60 -31.69
C ASN A 864 -12.75 22.59 -30.69
N VAL A 865 -13.63 21.93 -29.95
CA VAL A 865 -13.32 21.01 -28.86
C VAL A 865 -14.17 19.76 -28.97
N ILE A 866 -13.52 18.61 -28.77
CA ILE A 866 -14.17 17.34 -28.43
C ILE A 866 -13.59 16.90 -27.09
N PHE A 867 -14.45 16.63 -26.10
CA PHE A 867 -14.06 16.00 -24.83
C PHE A 867 -14.77 14.65 -24.73
N CYS A 868 -14.00 13.57 -24.67
CA CYS A 868 -14.54 12.21 -24.66
C CYS A 868 -13.76 11.25 -23.76
N GLY A 869 -14.42 10.24 -23.24
CA GLY A 869 -13.79 9.27 -22.33
C GLY A 869 -14.83 8.53 -21.51
N ASP A 870 -14.37 7.55 -20.73
CA ASP A 870 -15.12 7.04 -19.60
C ASP A 870 -15.18 8.10 -18.50
N MET A 871 -16.27 8.85 -18.51
CA MET A 871 -16.52 9.90 -17.54
C MET A 871 -17.16 9.36 -16.26
N ASN A 872 -17.32 8.04 -16.11
CA ASN A 872 -18.00 7.36 -14.99
C ASN A 872 -19.40 7.93 -14.65
N TRP A 873 -20.03 8.61 -15.59
CA TRP A 873 -21.15 9.51 -15.32
C TRP A 873 -22.48 8.77 -15.13
N ASP A 874 -23.22 9.15 -14.11
CA ASP A 874 -24.55 8.63 -13.82
C ASP A 874 -25.52 9.78 -13.59
N ASP A 875 -26.36 10.10 -14.59
CA ASP A 875 -27.26 11.26 -14.55
C ASP A 875 -28.24 11.24 -13.36
N LYS A 876 -28.39 10.08 -12.69
CA LYS A 876 -29.19 9.90 -11.47
C LYS A 876 -28.48 10.24 -10.16
N LEU A 877 -27.14 10.24 -10.15
CA LEU A 877 -26.31 10.57 -8.98
C LEU A 877 -25.65 11.94 -9.16
N ASP A 878 -25.08 12.18 -10.33
CA ASP A 878 -24.28 13.35 -10.68
C ASP A 878 -25.14 14.52 -11.21
N GLY A 879 -26.36 14.21 -11.65
CA GLY A 879 -27.24 15.14 -12.35
C GLY A 879 -26.86 15.34 -13.82
N PRO A 880 -27.37 16.40 -14.47
CA PRO A 880 -27.03 16.71 -15.86
C PRO A 880 -25.54 17.04 -15.99
N PHE A 881 -24.93 16.61 -17.10
CA PHE A 881 -23.52 16.90 -17.38
C PHE A 881 -23.29 18.43 -17.44
N PRO A 882 -22.21 18.97 -16.83
CA PRO A 882 -22.02 20.41 -16.63
C PRO A 882 -21.49 21.11 -17.89
N LEU A 883 -22.30 21.10 -18.95
CA LEU A 883 -22.07 21.83 -20.20
C LEU A 883 -22.17 23.36 -19.97
N LEU A 884 -21.47 24.12 -20.81
CA LEU A 884 -21.61 25.57 -20.93
C LEU A 884 -22.38 25.92 -22.21
N ASP A 885 -22.82 27.16 -22.35
CA ASP A 885 -23.51 27.62 -23.56
C ASP A 885 -22.65 27.40 -24.81
N GLY A 886 -23.23 26.80 -25.86
CA GLY A 886 -22.51 26.41 -27.07
C GLY A 886 -21.81 25.04 -27.01
N TRP A 887 -21.91 24.29 -25.91
CA TRP A 887 -21.58 22.87 -25.86
C TRP A 887 -22.82 21.98 -26.05
N ALA A 888 -22.62 20.80 -26.63
CA ALA A 888 -23.64 19.77 -26.78
C ALA A 888 -23.11 18.38 -26.37
N ASP A 889 -24.02 17.51 -25.92
CA ASP A 889 -23.77 16.08 -25.78
C ASP A 889 -24.15 15.39 -27.10
N ALA A 890 -23.16 14.88 -27.83
CA ALA A 890 -23.32 14.42 -29.21
C ALA A 890 -24.26 13.20 -29.34
N TRP A 891 -24.45 12.41 -28.27
CA TRP A 891 -25.43 11.34 -28.27
C TRP A 891 -26.86 11.88 -28.08
N THR A 892 -27.03 12.82 -27.15
CA THR A 892 -28.35 13.42 -26.89
C THR A 892 -28.84 14.27 -28.07
N GLU A 893 -27.92 14.89 -28.81
CA GLU A 893 -28.22 15.65 -30.04
C GLU A 893 -28.69 14.74 -31.19
N LEU A 894 -27.97 13.65 -31.48
CA LEU A 894 -28.27 12.77 -32.62
C LEU A 894 -29.27 11.64 -32.33
N ARG A 895 -29.41 11.22 -31.06
CA ARG A 895 -30.30 10.14 -30.62
C ARG A 895 -31.27 10.60 -29.52
N PRO A 896 -32.06 11.67 -29.73
CA PRO A 896 -32.93 12.24 -28.70
C PRO A 896 -33.96 11.20 -28.22
N GLY A 897 -33.88 10.83 -26.94
CA GLY A 897 -34.72 9.82 -26.30
C GLY A 897 -34.06 8.43 -26.13
N GLU A 898 -32.92 8.17 -26.77
CA GLU A 898 -32.12 6.96 -26.50
C GLU A 898 -31.09 7.22 -25.40
N VAL A 899 -31.06 6.37 -24.37
CA VAL A 899 -30.12 6.53 -23.24
C VAL A 899 -28.68 6.10 -23.59
N GLY A 900 -28.47 5.31 -24.63
CA GLY A 900 -27.13 4.93 -25.11
C GLY A 900 -26.27 4.24 -24.04
N TRP A 901 -26.74 3.15 -23.45
CA TRP A 901 -26.04 2.44 -22.38
C TRP A 901 -24.67 1.89 -22.83
N THR A 902 -23.58 2.58 -22.46
CA THR A 902 -22.20 2.19 -22.78
C THR A 902 -21.71 1.03 -21.91
N TYR A 903 -22.24 0.92 -20.68
CA TYR A 903 -22.05 -0.22 -19.79
C TYR A 903 -23.40 -0.89 -19.53
N ASP A 904 -23.66 -2.04 -20.17
CA ASP A 904 -24.95 -2.73 -20.11
C ASP A 904 -24.79 -4.24 -19.86
N THR A 905 -25.09 -4.67 -18.63
CA THR A 905 -25.02 -6.08 -18.19
C THR A 905 -26.10 -7.00 -18.80
N LYS A 906 -27.08 -6.46 -19.54
CA LYS A 906 -28.17 -7.20 -20.19
C LYS A 906 -27.80 -7.54 -21.64
N SER A 907 -27.16 -6.63 -22.37
CA SER A 907 -26.63 -6.90 -23.72
C SER A 907 -25.22 -7.48 -23.65
N ASN A 908 -24.33 -6.94 -22.80
CA ASN A 908 -22.98 -7.47 -22.60
C ASN A 908 -23.04 -8.70 -21.70
N LYS A 909 -23.31 -9.86 -22.32
CA LYS A 909 -23.42 -11.15 -21.63
C LYS A 909 -22.13 -11.57 -20.92
N MET A 910 -20.97 -11.00 -21.26
CA MET A 910 -19.71 -11.23 -20.54
C MET A 910 -19.82 -10.79 -19.07
N LEU A 911 -20.59 -9.74 -18.79
CA LEU A 911 -20.80 -9.20 -17.45
C LEU A 911 -21.79 -9.98 -16.56
N SER A 912 -22.59 -10.89 -17.15
CA SER A 912 -23.75 -11.55 -16.51
C SER A 912 -23.61 -11.81 -15.00
N GLY A 913 -24.45 -11.14 -14.20
CA GLY A 913 -24.33 -11.08 -12.74
C GLY A 913 -25.55 -11.61 -11.97
N ASN A 914 -25.85 -10.98 -10.82
CA ASN A 914 -27.04 -11.22 -10.01
C ASN A 914 -28.05 -10.04 -10.02
N ARG A 915 -27.65 -8.89 -10.59
CA ARG A 915 -28.49 -7.70 -10.78
C ARG A 915 -28.22 -7.13 -12.16
N THR A 916 -29.24 -6.57 -12.80
CA THR A 916 -29.10 -5.82 -14.04
C THR A 916 -28.64 -4.40 -13.74
N LEU A 917 -27.44 -4.04 -14.19
CA LEU A 917 -26.92 -2.68 -14.23
C LEU A 917 -26.85 -2.20 -15.68
N GLN A 918 -27.30 -0.98 -15.92
CA GLN A 918 -27.23 -0.26 -17.20
C GLN A 918 -26.82 1.19 -16.87
N LYS A 919 -25.75 1.68 -17.49
CA LYS A 919 -25.15 3.00 -17.24
C LYS A 919 -24.61 3.62 -18.54
N ARG A 920 -24.50 4.95 -18.53
CA ARG A 920 -23.97 5.76 -19.64
C ARG A 920 -22.74 6.53 -19.14
N LEU A 921 -21.69 5.75 -18.88
CA LEU A 921 -20.46 6.20 -18.23
C LEU A 921 -19.63 7.05 -19.20
N ASP A 922 -19.48 6.54 -20.44
CA ASP A 922 -18.71 7.14 -21.51
C ASP A 922 -19.52 8.19 -22.29
N ARG A 923 -18.89 9.31 -22.65
CA ARG A 923 -19.55 10.41 -23.38
C ARG A 923 -18.66 11.04 -24.44
N PHE A 924 -19.31 11.75 -25.35
CA PHE A 924 -18.73 12.74 -26.24
C PHE A 924 -19.48 14.05 -26.01
N VAL A 925 -18.79 15.04 -25.44
CA VAL A 925 -19.31 16.41 -25.29
C VAL A 925 -18.44 17.36 -26.08
N CYS A 926 -19.07 18.19 -26.90
CA CYS A 926 -18.41 18.90 -27.98
C CYS A 926 -18.80 20.38 -27.96
N LYS A 927 -17.84 21.25 -28.27
CA LYS A 927 -18.08 22.66 -28.62
C LYS A 927 -17.45 22.87 -29.98
N LEU A 928 -18.27 22.93 -31.02
CA LEU A 928 -17.83 23.03 -32.40
C LEU A 928 -18.43 24.28 -33.02
N LYS A 929 -17.56 25.12 -33.58
CA LYS A 929 -17.95 26.35 -34.28
C LYS A 929 -17.87 26.16 -35.79
N ASP A 930 -16.79 25.55 -36.25
CA ASP A 930 -16.47 25.42 -37.67
C ASP A 930 -16.89 24.03 -38.23
N PHE A 931 -17.38 23.13 -37.36
CA PHE A 931 -17.80 21.75 -37.67
C PHE A 931 -19.20 21.47 -37.11
N LYS A 932 -19.87 20.44 -37.64
CA LYS A 932 -21.16 19.92 -37.15
C LYS A 932 -21.09 18.43 -36.83
N ILE A 933 -21.74 18.03 -35.73
CA ILE A 933 -21.91 16.63 -35.34
C ILE A 933 -22.78 15.95 -36.41
N SER A 934 -22.32 14.83 -36.96
CA SER A 934 -22.89 14.23 -38.17
C SER A 934 -23.42 12.82 -37.97
N GLU A 935 -22.68 12.00 -37.20
CA GLU A 935 -23.11 10.64 -36.84
C GLU A 935 -22.50 10.25 -35.49
N ILE A 936 -23.19 9.41 -34.73
CA ILE A 936 -22.63 8.76 -33.55
C ILE A 936 -23.11 7.31 -33.47
N GLU A 937 -22.16 6.41 -33.22
CA GLU A 937 -22.34 4.97 -33.17
C GLU A 937 -21.72 4.37 -31.90
N MET A 938 -22.20 3.19 -31.54
CA MET A 938 -21.68 2.39 -30.44
C MET A 938 -21.16 1.04 -30.99
N ILE A 939 -19.89 0.73 -30.77
CA ILE A 939 -19.15 -0.37 -31.42
C ILE A 939 -18.67 -1.43 -30.41
N GLY A 940 -18.28 -2.60 -30.90
CA GLY A 940 -17.81 -3.72 -30.05
C GLY A 940 -18.91 -4.43 -29.26
N LYS A 941 -20.16 -4.33 -29.72
CA LYS A 941 -21.34 -4.95 -29.08
C LYS A 941 -21.41 -6.47 -29.25
N ASP A 942 -20.63 -7.02 -30.18
CA ASP A 942 -20.67 -8.41 -30.59
C ASP A 942 -19.65 -9.29 -29.85
N ALA A 943 -20.06 -10.53 -29.56
CA ALA A 943 -19.19 -11.53 -28.95
C ALA A 943 -18.13 -12.03 -29.94
N ILE A 944 -16.92 -12.24 -29.45
CA ILE A 944 -15.79 -12.75 -30.24
C ILE A 944 -16.10 -14.20 -30.66
N PRO A 945 -16.15 -14.51 -31.97
CA PRO A 945 -16.58 -15.82 -32.45
C PRO A 945 -15.76 -16.98 -31.87
N GLY A 946 -16.46 -17.97 -31.31
CA GLY A 946 -15.84 -19.16 -30.70
C GLY A 946 -15.22 -18.93 -29.32
N LEU A 947 -15.28 -17.72 -28.75
CA LEU A 947 -14.63 -17.39 -27.48
C LEU A 947 -15.63 -17.31 -26.31
N THR A 948 -15.40 -18.14 -25.29
CA THR A 948 -16.23 -18.19 -24.07
C THR A 948 -15.35 -18.38 -22.84
N TYR A 949 -15.85 -17.99 -21.67
CA TYR A 949 -15.23 -18.23 -20.37
C TYR A 949 -16.22 -18.85 -19.39
N ILE A 950 -15.71 -19.56 -18.38
CA ILE A 950 -16.54 -20.16 -17.32
C ILE A 950 -16.57 -19.23 -16.11
N LYS A 951 -17.77 -18.95 -15.58
CA LYS A 951 -18.00 -18.17 -14.38
C LYS A 951 -18.74 -19.02 -13.34
N GLU A 952 -18.10 -19.27 -12.20
CA GLU A 952 -18.80 -19.83 -11.03
C GLU A 952 -19.88 -18.87 -10.53
N LYS A 953 -21.07 -19.40 -10.28
CA LYS A 953 -22.17 -18.67 -9.66
C LYS A 953 -22.77 -19.49 -8.52
N ARG A 954 -22.52 -19.06 -7.28
CA ARG A 954 -23.14 -19.65 -6.08
C ARG A 954 -24.62 -19.26 -6.00
N VAL A 955 -25.51 -20.25 -5.98
CA VAL A 955 -26.97 -20.07 -5.87
C VAL A 955 -27.50 -21.06 -4.82
N LYS A 956 -28.13 -20.54 -3.75
CA LYS A 956 -28.72 -21.35 -2.66
C LYS A 956 -27.77 -22.44 -2.10
N GLY A 957 -26.48 -22.14 -1.96
CA GLY A 957 -25.46 -23.05 -1.43
C GLY A 957 -24.82 -24.00 -2.45
N GLN A 958 -25.34 -24.10 -3.68
CA GLN A 958 -24.71 -24.86 -4.77
C GLN A 958 -23.86 -23.94 -5.66
N VAL A 959 -22.70 -24.43 -6.09
CA VAL A 959 -21.92 -23.80 -7.17
C VAL A 959 -22.53 -24.24 -8.50
N LYS A 960 -22.86 -23.28 -9.37
CA LYS A 960 -23.23 -23.55 -10.76
C LYS A 960 -22.29 -22.81 -11.70
N GLU A 961 -21.66 -23.55 -12.61
CA GLU A 961 -20.89 -22.98 -13.71
C GLU A 961 -21.81 -22.33 -14.75
N LEU A 962 -21.37 -21.20 -15.28
CA LEU A 962 -22.00 -20.52 -16.41
C LEU A 962 -20.94 -20.30 -17.49
N VAL A 963 -21.14 -20.91 -18.67
CA VAL A 963 -20.38 -20.57 -19.87
C VAL A 963 -20.94 -19.25 -20.42
N LEU A 964 -20.09 -18.22 -20.51
CA LEU A 964 -20.44 -16.88 -20.98
C LEU A 964 -19.58 -16.49 -22.18
N PRO A 965 -20.12 -15.75 -23.16
CA PRO A 965 -19.34 -15.25 -24.29
C PRO A 965 -18.35 -14.17 -23.83
N VAL A 966 -17.26 -14.02 -24.58
CA VAL A 966 -16.28 -12.96 -24.39
C VAL A 966 -16.53 -11.84 -25.41
N LEU A 967 -16.52 -10.58 -24.97
CA LEU A 967 -16.58 -9.37 -25.80
C LEU A 967 -15.24 -8.62 -25.70
N PRO A 968 -14.93 -7.64 -26.58
CA PRO A 968 -13.64 -6.93 -26.56
C PRO A 968 -13.35 -6.22 -25.22
N SER A 969 -14.37 -5.58 -24.64
CA SER A 969 -14.34 -5.00 -23.29
C SER A 969 -15.69 -5.22 -22.58
N ASP A 970 -15.81 -4.79 -21.34
CA ASP A 970 -17.10 -4.71 -20.64
C ASP A 970 -17.89 -3.44 -20.99
N HIS A 971 -17.19 -2.33 -21.22
CA HIS A 971 -17.70 -1.14 -21.92
C HIS A 971 -17.91 -1.38 -23.42
N TYR A 972 -18.77 -0.59 -24.04
CA TYR A 972 -18.88 -0.45 -25.49
C TYR A 972 -18.21 0.84 -25.98
N GLY A 973 -17.43 0.73 -27.06
CA GLY A 973 -16.76 1.88 -27.65
C GLY A 973 -17.75 2.84 -28.31
N MET A 974 -17.41 4.14 -28.31
CA MET A 974 -18.23 5.21 -28.87
C MET A 974 -17.48 5.86 -30.03
N LEU A 975 -18.10 5.91 -31.22
CA LEU A 975 -17.54 6.48 -32.44
C LEU A 975 -18.35 7.69 -32.89
N LEU A 976 -17.74 8.87 -32.87
CA LEU A 976 -18.30 10.14 -33.33
C LEU A 976 -17.76 10.48 -34.72
N THR A 977 -18.63 10.87 -35.64
CA THR A 977 -18.26 11.45 -36.94
C THR A 977 -18.71 12.91 -37.00
N ILE A 978 -17.81 13.79 -37.43
CA ILE A 978 -18.10 15.22 -37.71
C ILE A 978 -17.85 15.55 -39.18
N SER A 979 -18.50 16.62 -39.66
CA SER A 979 -18.29 17.23 -40.99
C SER A 979 -18.13 18.76 -40.84
N PRO A 980 -17.72 19.50 -41.88
CA PRO A 980 -17.65 20.96 -41.83
C PRO A 980 -19.03 21.56 -41.60
N SER A 981 -19.06 22.71 -40.91
CA SER A 981 -20.26 23.55 -40.83
C SER A 981 -20.56 24.15 -42.20
N ASP A 982 -21.85 24.32 -42.54
CA ASP A 982 -22.25 24.88 -43.85
C ASP A 982 -21.89 26.38 -44.01
N SER A 983 -21.26 26.96 -42.98
CA SER A 983 -20.66 28.29 -42.90
C SER A 983 -19.14 28.33 -43.21
N THR A 984 -18.54 27.23 -43.68
CA THR A 984 -17.09 27.12 -43.97
C THR A 984 -16.75 26.83 -45.44
N TYR A 985 -17.67 27.17 -46.36
CA TYR A 985 -17.49 27.12 -47.82
C TYR A 985 -17.82 28.46 -48.48
#